data_AF-A0A2H6JQU1-F1
#
_entry.id   AF-A0A2H6JQU1-F1
#
_cell.length_a   1.000
_cell.length_b   1.000
_cell.length_c   1.000
_cell.angle_alpha   90.00
_cell.angle_beta   90.00
_cell.angle_gamma   90.00
#
_symmetry.space_group_name_H-M   'P 1'
#
loop_
_entity.id
_entity.type
_entity.pdbx_description
1 polymer ?
#
loop_
_entity_poly.entity_id
_entity_poly.type
_entity_poly.pdbx_seq_one_letter_code
_entity_poly.pdbx_strand_id
1 'polypeptide(L)'
;MDTWVIGRDSPERIAGHLLAATSSAPPAVFCFDYFDTLVVRDIEPEYTKQLAARLHSQLLDNALAAGELYRIRQELEKGLCEEHAAAGGELDFHLADFARAYLGVLRKKAGQLPVLVHEERFVQLILDIEVAVELAVQRPCAEAVEVLRALKRSRRTTVLISDFYLPGTHFRRMLKHFRLHELFDHIYISSDYGVAKGSGRLYRKICDDLGCRPDRLVMIGDNPHADVNMAREQGLAAIQVKNPAQQKLYSQWRPGDLSATGRVARRFAAASRPAAAFGEMTYSLWLFTSLLVQRLIREKAGQVFFFSKEGEFLKRLFDRYQQDLFGHAVIESHYILVSRKATFLASLRPLAEEDFSRLFAHYRDISLRDFLLSLNIEESVAATLCEELNLDFSRRFPDLQNRPEFIALKRSGRFQQEYESRRDRQRENFIRYLDSFGIDYRQEGLNIVDVGWKGSIQDNIYYILGGRVRVRGFYVGSLIATQRSATNIKTGLLFDDTPGLSPYFHVYNNNRSLFEMVLGASHGSADGYFTRQQYERLPGDHQRTVRERIRSREDELCIATLDLPEERELYRRVIQPLQEEMFAAAVALNRAYLRCGCTAPGPEWFARQHARMVFKPRREEVDFFERLYHLENFGIFEYTDFRTDHGLSKKQRLKNLKNILKDKEILESGIWPPIILRGLGLDFYRHFDGRRRYKREFK
;
A
#
# COMPACT_ATOMS: atom_id res chain seq x y z
N MET A 1 16.99 -41.04 24.56
CA MET A 1 16.22 -39.86 25.01
C MET A 1 15.01 -39.84 24.11
N ASP A 2 13.83 -40.09 24.67
CA ASP A 2 12.64 -40.37 23.85
C ASP A 2 11.68 -39.17 23.83
N THR A 3 11.97 -38.16 24.65
CA THR A 3 11.19 -36.93 24.75
C THR A 3 12.12 -35.74 24.97
N TRP A 4 11.86 -34.66 24.25
CA TRP A 4 12.47 -33.34 24.43
C TRP A 4 11.38 -32.34 24.83
N VAL A 5 11.57 -31.62 25.95
CA VAL A 5 10.64 -30.58 26.39
C VAL A 5 11.24 -29.20 26.14
N ILE A 6 10.58 -28.40 25.30
CA ILE A 6 10.95 -27.01 25.03
C ILE A 6 10.87 -26.19 26.33
N GLY A 7 11.89 -25.38 26.59
CA GLY A 7 12.04 -24.56 27.80
C GLY A 7 12.59 -25.29 29.02
N ARG A 8 12.89 -26.60 28.92
CA ARG A 8 13.46 -27.40 30.02
C ARG A 8 14.94 -27.68 29.86
N ASP A 9 15.35 -28.13 28.68
CA ASP A 9 16.71 -28.55 28.38
C ASP A 9 17.35 -27.58 27.38
N SER A 10 18.63 -27.23 27.57
CA SER A 10 19.30 -26.29 26.68
C SER A 10 19.50 -26.88 25.27
N PRO A 11 19.44 -26.07 24.19
CA PRO A 11 19.70 -26.55 22.84
C PRO A 11 21.04 -27.28 22.68
N GLU A 12 22.08 -26.84 23.38
CA GLU A 12 23.42 -27.46 23.34
C GLU A 12 23.41 -28.86 23.92
N ARG A 13 22.67 -29.07 25.02
CA ARG A 13 22.53 -30.39 25.64
C ARG A 13 21.79 -31.34 24.71
N ILE A 14 20.71 -30.88 24.08
CA ILE A 14 19.91 -31.68 23.15
C ILE A 14 20.73 -32.03 21.91
N ALA A 15 21.38 -31.04 21.30
CA ALA A 15 22.26 -31.26 20.15
C ALA A 15 23.42 -32.20 20.50
N GLY A 16 24.03 -32.05 21.68
CA GLY A 16 25.09 -32.93 22.18
C GLY A 16 24.61 -34.37 22.32
N HIS A 17 23.41 -34.60 22.88
CA HIS A 17 22.79 -35.92 22.98
C HIS A 17 22.57 -36.56 21.59
N LEU A 18 22.01 -35.79 20.65
CA LEU A 18 21.77 -36.23 19.27
C LEU A 18 23.08 -36.59 18.54
N LEU A 19 24.13 -35.79 18.72
CA LEU A 19 25.43 -36.04 18.10
C LEU A 19 26.15 -37.23 18.74
N ALA A 20 26.06 -37.39 20.07
CA ALA A 20 26.68 -38.52 20.78
C ALA A 20 26.05 -39.87 20.38
N ALA A 21 24.73 -39.91 20.19
CA ALA A 21 24.00 -41.10 19.77
C ALA A 21 24.41 -41.63 18.37
N THR A 22 25.16 -40.84 17.60
CA THR A 22 25.54 -41.14 16.20
C THR A 22 27.04 -41.33 16.00
N SER A 23 27.81 -41.47 17.10
CA SER A 23 29.27 -41.53 17.09
C SER A 23 29.86 -42.90 16.73
N SER A 24 29.04 -43.95 16.56
CA SER A 24 29.51 -45.34 16.35
C SER A 24 29.37 -45.90 14.92
N ALA A 25 28.80 -45.19 13.94
CA ALA A 25 28.70 -45.60 12.51
C ALA A 25 28.30 -44.41 11.59
N PRO A 26 28.54 -44.43 10.25
CA PRO A 26 28.35 -43.27 9.34
C PRO A 26 26.92 -42.68 9.34
N PRO A 27 26.75 -41.39 8.95
CA PRO A 27 25.98 -40.42 9.75
C PRO A 27 24.47 -40.64 9.69
N ALA A 28 23.82 -40.50 10.86
CA ALA A 28 22.37 -40.47 10.95
C ALA A 28 21.78 -39.26 10.23
N VAL A 29 20.63 -39.48 9.59
CA VAL A 29 19.81 -38.47 8.95
C VAL A 29 18.83 -37.95 9.99
N PHE A 30 18.87 -36.64 10.27
CA PHE A 30 17.99 -36.03 11.26
C PHE A 30 16.78 -35.42 10.56
N CYS A 31 15.63 -36.03 10.78
CA CYS A 31 14.36 -35.62 10.21
C CYS A 31 13.60 -34.75 11.22
N PHE A 32 13.20 -33.55 10.80
CA PHE A 32 12.42 -32.63 11.63
C PHE A 32 11.03 -32.44 11.07
N ASP A 33 10.04 -32.47 11.95
CA ASP A 33 8.73 -31.91 11.66
C ASP A 33 8.77 -30.37 11.63
N TYR A 34 7.83 -29.76 10.90
CA TYR A 34 7.71 -28.32 10.80
C TYR A 34 6.82 -27.70 11.90
N PHE A 35 5.56 -28.14 12.01
CA PHE A 35 4.54 -27.46 12.80
C PHE A 35 4.62 -27.86 14.26
N ASP A 36 4.53 -26.89 15.17
CA ASP A 36 4.65 -27.10 16.63
C ASP A 36 5.99 -27.72 17.11
N THR A 37 6.88 -28.02 16.16
CA THR A 37 8.27 -28.46 16.35
C THR A 37 9.24 -27.31 16.07
N LEU A 38 9.47 -26.98 14.80
CA LEU A 38 10.39 -25.91 14.38
C LEU A 38 9.72 -24.54 14.32
N VAL A 39 8.43 -24.51 13.99
CA VAL A 39 7.63 -23.30 13.83
C VAL A 39 6.32 -23.48 14.56
N VAL A 40 6.00 -22.51 15.41
CA VAL A 40 4.77 -22.50 16.22
C VAL A 40 3.84 -21.39 15.74
N ARG A 41 2.54 -21.53 16.01
CA ARG A 41 1.53 -20.50 15.69
C ARG A 41 1.15 -19.69 16.92
N ASP A 42 0.83 -18.41 16.72
CA ASP A 42 0.29 -17.54 17.77
C ASP A 42 -1.23 -17.76 17.98
N ILE A 43 -1.85 -18.62 17.17
CA ILE A 43 -3.26 -19.00 17.19
C ILE A 43 -3.40 -20.51 17.05
N GLU A 44 -4.56 -21.05 17.43
CA GLU A 44 -4.88 -22.45 17.18
C GLU A 44 -4.87 -22.77 15.66
N PRO A 45 -4.32 -23.93 15.23
CA PRO A 45 -4.13 -24.27 13.82
C PRO A 45 -5.38 -24.17 12.93
N GLU A 46 -6.54 -24.69 13.35
CA GLU A 46 -7.76 -24.67 12.54
C GLU A 46 -8.25 -23.24 12.27
N TYR A 47 -7.94 -22.29 13.15
CA TYR A 47 -8.31 -20.90 12.93
C TYR A 47 -7.61 -20.22 11.75
N THR A 48 -6.47 -20.75 11.28
CA THR A 48 -5.82 -20.27 10.04
C THR A 48 -6.80 -20.35 8.86
N LYS A 49 -7.55 -21.45 8.74
CA LYS A 49 -8.57 -21.64 7.71
C LYS A 49 -9.71 -20.61 7.80
N GLN A 50 -10.10 -20.24 9.02
CA GLN A 50 -11.11 -19.19 9.23
C GLN A 50 -10.59 -17.80 8.86
N LEU A 51 -9.30 -17.51 9.08
CA LEU A 51 -8.67 -16.28 8.60
C LEU A 51 -8.64 -16.23 7.07
N ALA A 52 -8.23 -17.32 6.41
CA ALA A 52 -8.27 -17.43 4.95
C ALA A 52 -9.70 -17.19 4.42
N ALA A 53 -10.71 -17.80 5.04
CA ALA A 53 -12.11 -17.58 4.67
C ALA A 53 -12.58 -16.12 4.82
N ARG A 54 -12.04 -15.36 5.80
CA ARG A 54 -12.33 -13.91 5.92
C ARG A 54 -11.73 -13.11 4.78
N LEU A 55 -10.51 -13.44 4.35
CA LEU A 55 -9.88 -12.81 3.20
C LEU A 55 -10.60 -13.19 1.90
N HIS A 56 -11.00 -14.45 1.74
CA HIS A 56 -11.86 -14.87 0.62
C HIS A 56 -13.17 -14.07 0.58
N SER A 57 -13.83 -13.88 1.73
CA SER A 57 -15.02 -13.03 1.81
C SER A 57 -14.75 -11.62 1.31
N GLN A 58 -13.63 -10.99 1.73
CA GLN A 58 -13.28 -9.65 1.29
C GLN A 58 -13.01 -9.57 -0.22
N LEU A 59 -12.32 -10.55 -0.80
CA LEU A 59 -12.08 -10.64 -2.25
C LEU A 59 -13.37 -10.73 -3.06
N LEU A 60 -14.40 -11.32 -2.48
CA LEU A 60 -15.72 -11.48 -3.09
C LEU A 60 -16.66 -10.30 -2.77
N ASP A 61 -16.12 -9.15 -2.33
CA ASP A 61 -16.88 -7.99 -1.84
C ASP A 61 -17.92 -8.38 -0.76
N ASN A 62 -17.59 -9.38 0.06
CA ASN A 62 -18.46 -9.96 1.08
C ASN A 62 -19.79 -10.50 0.54
N ALA A 63 -19.85 -10.87 -0.74
CA ALA A 63 -21.02 -11.53 -1.34
C ALA A 63 -21.40 -12.83 -0.60
N LEU A 64 -20.42 -13.51 -0.01
CA LEU A 64 -20.61 -14.65 0.87
C LEU A 64 -19.89 -14.40 2.19
N ALA A 65 -20.57 -14.65 3.31
CA ALA A 65 -20.00 -14.46 4.63
C ALA A 65 -18.86 -15.44 4.89
N ALA A 66 -17.80 -15.00 5.58
CA ALA A 66 -16.65 -15.84 5.91
C ALA A 66 -17.02 -17.17 6.60
N GLY A 67 -18.04 -17.17 7.46
CA GLY A 67 -18.52 -18.39 8.12
C GLY A 67 -19.25 -19.37 7.20
N GLU A 68 -19.80 -18.91 6.07
CA GLU A 68 -20.30 -19.78 5.01
C GLU A 68 -19.14 -20.34 4.18
N LEU A 69 -18.19 -19.51 3.80
CA LEU A 69 -17.00 -19.93 3.04
C LEU A 69 -16.18 -20.99 3.80
N TYR A 70 -16.06 -20.84 5.12
CA TYR A 70 -15.42 -21.84 5.97
C TYR A 70 -16.19 -23.17 5.99
N ARG A 71 -17.53 -23.17 6.02
CA ARG A 71 -18.34 -24.40 5.92
C ARG A 71 -18.17 -25.08 4.57
N ILE A 72 -18.20 -24.31 3.48
CA ILE A 72 -17.90 -24.82 2.13
C ILE A 72 -16.51 -25.46 2.10
N ARG A 73 -15.53 -24.83 2.74
CA ARG A 73 -14.18 -25.41 2.86
C ARG A 73 -14.20 -26.77 3.54
N GLN A 74 -14.85 -26.89 4.70
CA GLN A 74 -14.94 -28.16 5.44
C GLN A 74 -15.62 -29.27 4.62
N GLU A 75 -16.70 -28.95 3.90
CA GLU A 75 -17.41 -29.92 3.04
C GLU A 75 -16.52 -30.42 1.89
N LEU A 76 -15.83 -29.52 1.21
CA LEU A 76 -14.95 -29.86 0.09
C LEU A 76 -13.69 -30.59 0.55
N GLU A 77 -13.07 -30.19 1.66
CA GLU A 77 -11.92 -30.89 2.24
C GLU A 77 -12.28 -32.34 2.53
N LYS A 78 -13.44 -32.58 3.18
CA LYS A 78 -13.91 -33.93 3.49
C LYS A 78 -14.13 -34.76 2.21
N GLY A 79 -14.83 -34.20 1.22
CA GLY A 79 -15.11 -34.91 -0.03
C GLY A 79 -13.83 -35.30 -0.78
N LEU A 80 -12.86 -34.39 -0.87
CA LEU A 80 -11.57 -34.65 -1.52
C LEU A 80 -10.76 -35.73 -0.79
N CYS A 81 -10.75 -35.72 0.55
CA CYS A 81 -10.11 -36.79 1.32
C CYS A 81 -10.74 -38.16 1.06
N GLU A 82 -12.08 -38.24 1.00
CA GLU A 82 -12.79 -39.48 0.70
C GLU A 82 -12.51 -39.99 -0.72
N GLU A 83 -12.46 -39.08 -1.71
CA GLU A 83 -12.12 -39.39 -3.10
C GLU A 83 -10.67 -39.91 -3.24
N HIS A 84 -9.70 -39.24 -2.60
CA HIS A 84 -8.30 -39.67 -2.60
C HIS A 84 -8.12 -41.05 -1.97
N ALA A 85 -8.76 -41.28 -0.82
CA ALA A 85 -8.70 -42.59 -0.15
C ALA A 85 -9.37 -43.69 -0.99
N ALA A 86 -10.50 -43.40 -1.64
CA ALA A 86 -11.19 -44.34 -2.53
C ALA A 86 -10.36 -44.69 -3.78
N ALA A 87 -9.53 -43.77 -4.25
CA ALA A 87 -8.55 -44.00 -5.32
C ALA A 87 -7.28 -44.76 -4.85
N GLY A 88 -7.23 -45.20 -3.59
CA GLY A 88 -6.09 -45.92 -3.01
C GLY A 88 -4.98 -45.02 -2.45
N GLY A 89 -5.23 -43.71 -2.35
CA GLY A 89 -4.30 -42.71 -1.80
C GLY A 89 -4.30 -42.61 -0.27
N GLU A 90 -3.74 -41.51 0.23
CA GLU A 90 -3.86 -41.11 1.65
C GLU A 90 -5.24 -40.51 1.95
N LEU A 91 -5.62 -40.47 3.23
CA LEU A 91 -6.80 -39.72 3.68
C LEU A 91 -6.45 -38.23 3.85
N ASP A 92 -6.11 -37.57 2.75
CA ASP A 92 -5.70 -36.17 2.71
C ASP A 92 -6.26 -35.44 1.47
N PHE A 93 -5.99 -34.15 1.35
CA PHE A 93 -6.36 -33.35 0.19
C PHE A 93 -5.23 -32.39 -0.17
N HIS A 94 -5.22 -31.93 -1.42
CA HIS A 94 -4.31 -30.88 -1.88
C HIS A 94 -5.07 -29.56 -2.09
N LEU A 95 -4.45 -28.44 -1.69
CA LEU A 95 -5.14 -27.15 -1.72
C LEU A 95 -5.42 -26.65 -3.15
N ALA A 96 -4.62 -27.06 -4.13
CA ALA A 96 -4.87 -26.72 -5.53
C ALA A 96 -6.16 -27.38 -6.04
N ASP A 97 -6.39 -28.65 -5.69
CA ASP A 97 -7.61 -29.38 -6.07
C ASP A 97 -8.83 -28.83 -5.33
N PHE A 98 -8.66 -28.50 -4.04
CA PHE A 98 -9.64 -27.72 -3.30
C PHE A 98 -9.99 -26.41 -4.01
N ALA A 99 -9.00 -25.61 -4.43
CA ALA A 99 -9.26 -24.32 -5.06
C ALA A 99 -10.05 -24.45 -6.37
N ARG A 100 -9.82 -25.50 -7.17
CA ARG A 100 -10.60 -25.78 -8.39
C ARG A 100 -12.05 -26.15 -8.07
N ALA A 101 -12.26 -27.07 -7.13
CA ALA A 101 -13.61 -27.44 -6.69
C ALA A 101 -14.36 -26.24 -6.08
N TYR A 102 -13.65 -25.47 -5.26
CA TYR A 102 -14.15 -24.27 -4.59
C TYR A 102 -14.58 -23.20 -5.60
N LEU A 103 -13.80 -22.95 -6.65
CA LEU A 103 -14.17 -22.05 -7.75
C LEU A 103 -15.51 -22.44 -8.39
N GLY A 104 -15.73 -23.74 -8.63
CA GLY A 104 -16.98 -24.26 -9.16
C GLY A 104 -18.18 -23.97 -8.27
N VAL A 105 -18.02 -24.09 -6.95
CA VAL A 105 -19.07 -23.75 -5.96
C VAL A 105 -19.32 -22.24 -5.91
N LEU A 106 -18.25 -21.43 -5.87
CA LEU A 106 -18.36 -19.98 -5.79
C LEU A 106 -19.02 -19.36 -7.02
N ARG A 107 -18.72 -19.84 -8.23
CA ARG A 107 -19.38 -19.37 -9.47
C ARG A 107 -20.90 -19.57 -9.43
N LYS A 108 -21.37 -20.65 -8.80
CA LYS A 108 -22.81 -20.93 -8.62
C LYS A 108 -23.45 -20.02 -7.55
N LYS A 109 -22.74 -19.73 -6.46
CA LYS A 109 -23.27 -18.99 -5.30
C LYS A 109 -23.14 -17.46 -5.40
N ALA A 110 -21.99 -16.96 -5.88
CA ALA A 110 -21.65 -15.54 -5.92
C ALA A 110 -21.77 -14.92 -7.33
N GLY A 111 -22.08 -15.73 -8.35
CA GLY A 111 -22.17 -15.30 -9.74
C GLY A 111 -20.80 -15.04 -10.40
N GLN A 112 -20.81 -14.25 -11.47
CA GLN A 112 -19.58 -13.89 -12.20
C GLN A 112 -18.94 -12.64 -11.57
N LEU A 113 -17.92 -12.87 -10.74
CA LEU A 113 -17.01 -11.84 -10.24
C LEU A 113 -15.68 -11.89 -11.00
N PRO A 114 -14.98 -10.76 -11.21
CA PRO A 114 -13.71 -10.73 -11.96
C PRO A 114 -12.69 -11.76 -11.45
N VAL A 115 -12.57 -11.88 -10.12
CA VAL A 115 -11.66 -12.83 -9.47
C VAL A 115 -11.99 -14.31 -9.75
N LEU A 116 -13.22 -14.61 -10.17
CA LEU A 116 -13.70 -15.97 -10.46
C LEU A 116 -13.64 -16.32 -11.96
N VAL A 117 -13.17 -15.41 -12.81
CA VAL A 117 -13.15 -15.63 -14.28
C VAL A 117 -12.05 -16.61 -14.68
N HIS A 118 -10.81 -16.36 -14.27
CA HIS A 118 -9.65 -17.15 -14.67
C HIS A 118 -9.26 -18.16 -13.60
N GLU A 119 -9.41 -19.45 -13.90
CA GLU A 119 -9.18 -20.55 -12.95
C GLU A 119 -7.76 -20.55 -12.38
N GLU A 120 -6.73 -20.51 -13.23
CA GLU A 120 -5.33 -20.55 -12.78
C GLU A 120 -4.97 -19.37 -11.87
N ARG A 121 -5.46 -18.17 -12.19
CA ARG A 121 -5.25 -16.98 -11.33
C ARG A 121 -5.97 -17.15 -9.99
N PHE A 122 -7.17 -17.72 -9.99
CA PHE A 122 -7.92 -18.00 -8.77
C PHE A 122 -7.22 -19.05 -7.89
N VAL A 123 -6.77 -20.17 -8.48
CA VAL A 123 -6.03 -21.21 -7.76
C VAL A 123 -4.79 -20.61 -7.11
N GLN A 124 -4.00 -19.84 -7.87
CA GLN A 124 -2.83 -19.17 -7.34
C GLN A 124 -3.17 -18.22 -6.17
N LEU A 125 -4.29 -17.49 -6.25
CA LEU A 125 -4.78 -16.61 -5.17
C LEU A 125 -5.12 -17.34 -3.89
N ILE A 126 -5.82 -18.48 -3.98
CA ILE A 126 -6.14 -19.28 -2.79
C ILE A 126 -4.86 -19.81 -2.14
N LEU A 127 -3.91 -20.32 -2.93
CA LEU A 127 -2.62 -20.79 -2.42
C LEU A 127 -1.82 -19.65 -1.77
N ASP A 128 -1.83 -18.45 -2.38
CA ASP A 128 -1.10 -17.28 -1.88
C ASP A 128 -1.68 -16.72 -0.58
N ILE A 129 -3.01 -16.69 -0.46
CA ILE A 129 -3.69 -16.31 0.78
C ILE A 129 -3.35 -17.27 1.91
N GLU A 130 -3.32 -18.57 1.63
CA GLU A 130 -2.99 -19.57 2.64
C GLU A 130 -1.58 -19.33 3.19
N VAL A 131 -0.60 -19.08 2.31
CA VAL A 131 0.77 -18.73 2.71
C VAL A 131 0.80 -17.41 3.49
N ALA A 132 0.07 -16.38 3.05
CA ALA A 132 0.04 -15.08 3.73
C ALA A 132 -0.52 -15.20 5.16
N VAL A 133 -1.61 -15.94 5.34
CA VAL A 133 -2.22 -16.22 6.65
C VAL A 133 -1.25 -16.98 7.54
N GLU A 134 -0.65 -18.06 7.05
CA GLU A 134 0.31 -18.87 7.80
C GLU A 134 1.51 -18.03 8.26
N LEU A 135 2.10 -17.24 7.36
CA LEU A 135 3.22 -16.34 7.69
C LEU A 135 2.85 -15.26 8.72
N ALA A 136 1.61 -14.78 8.72
CA ALA A 136 1.19 -13.72 9.62
C ALA A 136 1.10 -14.18 11.09
N VAL A 137 0.83 -15.47 11.30
CA VAL A 137 0.58 -16.04 12.64
C VAL A 137 1.67 -16.98 13.12
N GLN A 138 2.62 -17.36 12.27
CA GLN A 138 3.73 -18.22 12.64
C GLN A 138 4.93 -17.46 13.19
N ARG A 139 5.72 -18.16 14.01
CA ARG A 139 7.06 -17.75 14.44
C ARG A 139 7.97 -18.96 14.67
N PRO A 140 9.28 -18.84 14.46
CA PRO A 140 10.21 -19.93 14.75
C PRO A 140 10.24 -20.28 16.25
N CYS A 141 10.35 -21.56 16.57
CA CYS A 141 10.70 -22.03 17.90
C CYS A 141 12.23 -21.94 18.06
N ALA A 142 12.70 -20.93 18.80
CA ALA A 142 14.12 -20.58 18.86
C ALA A 142 15.01 -21.76 19.31
N GLU A 143 14.58 -22.51 20.33
CA GLU A 143 15.32 -23.69 20.82
C GLU A 143 15.41 -24.79 19.76
N ALA A 144 14.28 -25.12 19.11
CA ALA A 144 14.21 -26.14 18.07
C ALA A 144 15.12 -25.80 16.88
N VAL A 145 15.06 -24.55 16.44
CA VAL A 145 15.89 -24.05 15.34
C VAL A 145 17.38 -24.03 15.71
N GLU A 146 17.74 -23.73 16.95
CA GLU A 146 19.14 -23.73 17.36
C GLU A 146 19.73 -25.16 17.41
N VAL A 147 18.95 -26.16 17.83
CA VAL A 147 19.36 -27.57 17.70
C VAL A 147 19.57 -27.94 16.24
N LEU A 148 18.63 -27.59 15.34
CA LEU A 148 18.77 -27.82 13.91
C LEU A 148 20.04 -27.16 13.35
N ARG A 149 20.35 -25.92 13.74
CA ARG A 149 21.58 -25.22 13.35
C ARG A 149 22.83 -25.93 13.89
N ALA A 150 22.82 -26.40 15.13
CA ALA A 150 23.95 -27.11 15.71
C ALA A 150 24.25 -28.43 14.97
N LEU A 151 23.20 -29.17 14.58
CA LEU A 151 23.34 -30.36 13.73
C LEU A 151 23.90 -30.02 12.35
N LYS A 152 23.40 -28.95 11.72
CA LYS A 152 23.89 -28.48 10.41
C LYS A 152 25.36 -28.03 10.47
N ARG A 153 25.76 -27.26 11.49
CA ARG A 153 27.16 -26.85 11.72
C ARG A 153 28.08 -28.06 11.93
N SER A 154 27.54 -29.14 12.51
CA SER A 154 28.24 -30.42 12.69
C SER A 154 28.23 -31.31 11.44
N ARG A 155 27.85 -30.77 10.27
CA ARG A 155 27.79 -31.44 8.96
C ARG A 155 26.92 -32.70 8.97
N ARG A 156 25.85 -32.71 9.77
CA ARG A 156 24.84 -33.77 9.72
C ARG A 156 23.82 -33.48 8.62
N THR A 157 23.34 -34.54 7.97
CA THR A 157 22.26 -34.45 7.00
C THR A 157 20.95 -34.14 7.72
N THR A 158 20.30 -33.05 7.32
CA THR A 158 19.06 -32.58 7.91
C THR A 158 17.93 -32.62 6.88
N VAL A 159 16.80 -33.20 7.26
CA VAL A 159 15.64 -33.40 6.39
C VAL A 159 14.42 -32.78 7.04
N LEU A 160 13.67 -31.97 6.30
CA LEU A 160 12.35 -31.53 6.73
C LEU A 160 11.30 -32.54 6.24
N ILE A 161 10.39 -32.95 7.11
CA ILE A 161 9.24 -33.78 6.75
C ILE A 161 7.96 -33.16 7.32
N SER A 162 6.98 -32.84 6.47
CA SER A 162 5.73 -32.24 6.92
C SER A 162 4.53 -32.82 6.16
N ASP A 163 3.50 -33.23 6.91
CA ASP A 163 2.20 -33.57 6.35
C ASP A 163 1.40 -32.28 6.22
N PHE A 164 1.25 -31.77 5.00
CA PHE A 164 0.59 -30.49 4.76
C PHE A 164 0.02 -30.38 3.35
N TYR A 165 -1.15 -29.75 3.23
CA TYR A 165 -1.94 -29.69 1.99
C TYR A 165 -1.45 -28.65 0.96
N LEU A 166 -0.51 -27.76 1.32
CA LEU A 166 0.06 -26.78 0.39
C LEU A 166 1.17 -27.40 -0.45
N PRO A 167 1.27 -27.09 -1.75
CA PRO A 167 2.38 -27.54 -2.59
C PRO A 167 3.74 -27.08 -2.05
N GLY A 168 4.79 -27.88 -2.26
CA GLY A 168 6.13 -27.58 -1.76
C GLY A 168 6.73 -26.29 -2.32
N THR A 169 6.35 -25.87 -3.52
CA THR A 169 6.73 -24.55 -4.07
C THR A 169 6.28 -23.40 -3.18
N HIS A 170 5.05 -23.49 -2.65
CA HIS A 170 4.48 -22.49 -1.74
C HIS A 170 5.00 -22.67 -0.33
N PHE A 171 5.16 -23.92 0.14
CA PHE A 171 5.76 -24.22 1.44
C PHE A 171 7.16 -23.62 1.59
N ARG A 172 7.99 -23.70 0.54
CA ARG A 172 9.34 -23.11 0.53
C ARG A 172 9.35 -21.61 0.78
N ARG A 173 8.26 -20.88 0.46
CA ARG A 173 8.15 -19.45 0.80
C ARG A 173 8.10 -19.24 2.31
N MET A 174 7.40 -20.12 3.04
CA MET A 174 7.37 -20.08 4.51
C MET A 174 8.77 -20.35 5.10
N LEU A 175 9.46 -21.37 4.58
CA LEU A 175 10.84 -21.67 5.01
C LEU A 175 11.81 -20.52 4.75
N LYS A 176 11.74 -19.89 3.57
CA LYS A 176 12.59 -18.75 3.22
C LYS A 176 12.30 -17.53 4.10
N HIS A 177 11.04 -17.26 4.40
CA HIS A 177 10.64 -16.15 5.28
C HIS A 177 11.31 -16.25 6.66
N PHE A 178 11.35 -17.46 7.23
CA PHE A 178 11.99 -17.72 8.53
C PHE A 178 13.48 -18.09 8.45
N ARG A 179 14.09 -18.02 7.26
CA ARG A 179 15.49 -18.39 7.00
C ARG A 179 15.82 -19.83 7.45
N LEU A 180 14.87 -20.75 7.29
CA LEU A 180 15.02 -22.17 7.61
C LEU A 180 15.39 -23.01 6.40
N HIS A 181 15.12 -22.51 5.18
CA HIS A 181 15.30 -23.28 3.95
C HIS A 181 16.73 -23.85 3.79
N GLU A 182 17.75 -23.04 4.07
CA GLU A 182 19.17 -23.39 3.93
C GLU A 182 19.66 -24.37 5.02
N LEU A 183 18.85 -24.60 6.07
CA LEU A 183 19.19 -25.53 7.14
C LEU A 183 18.84 -26.97 6.81
N PHE A 184 18.22 -27.24 5.67
CA PHE A 184 17.83 -28.58 5.22
C PHE A 184 18.57 -28.99 3.95
N ASP A 185 19.05 -30.22 3.92
CA ASP A 185 19.58 -30.86 2.71
C ASP A 185 18.44 -31.36 1.82
N HIS A 186 17.36 -31.86 2.44
CA HIS A 186 16.17 -32.36 1.72
C HIS A 186 14.88 -31.89 2.39
N ILE A 187 13.84 -31.71 1.60
CA ILE A 187 12.52 -31.25 2.04
C ILE A 187 11.46 -32.17 1.46
N TYR A 188 10.65 -32.75 2.33
CA TYR A 188 9.56 -33.66 2.01
C TYR A 188 8.23 -33.13 2.53
N ILE A 189 7.33 -32.77 1.62
CA ILE A 189 5.97 -32.32 1.93
C ILE A 189 5.00 -33.36 1.39
N SER A 190 4.05 -33.84 2.20
CA SER A 190 3.16 -34.93 1.80
C SER A 190 2.41 -34.68 0.48
N SER A 191 1.95 -33.44 0.28
CA SER A 191 1.22 -33.01 -0.93
C SER A 191 2.02 -33.11 -2.23
N ASP A 192 3.35 -33.07 -2.18
CA ASP A 192 4.19 -33.21 -3.38
C ASP A 192 4.35 -34.68 -3.79
N TYR A 193 4.12 -35.61 -2.87
CA TYR A 193 4.42 -37.03 -3.06
C TYR A 193 3.21 -37.96 -2.92
N GLY A 194 2.07 -37.45 -2.45
CA GLY A 194 0.85 -38.25 -2.23
C GLY A 194 1.00 -39.31 -1.14
N VAL A 195 1.97 -39.16 -0.23
CA VAL A 195 2.23 -40.06 0.89
C VAL A 195 2.54 -39.26 2.16
N ALA A 196 2.07 -39.75 3.31
CA ALA A 196 2.13 -39.04 4.59
C ALA A 196 3.00 -39.74 5.64
N LYS A 197 3.44 -39.01 6.66
CA LYS A 197 4.06 -39.56 7.88
C LYS A 197 3.07 -40.40 8.67
N GLY A 198 1.81 -39.94 8.73
CA GLY A 198 0.72 -40.64 9.44
C GLY A 198 0.46 -42.08 8.97
N SER A 199 0.80 -42.42 7.72
CA SER A 199 0.73 -43.79 7.21
C SER A 199 2.07 -44.53 7.23
N GLY A 200 3.15 -43.84 7.62
CA GLY A 200 4.53 -44.32 7.56
C GLY A 200 5.11 -44.41 6.14
N ARG A 201 4.31 -44.21 5.08
CA ARG A 201 4.76 -44.36 3.69
C ARG A 201 5.78 -43.29 3.29
N LEU A 202 5.65 -42.07 3.83
CA LEU A 202 6.61 -41.00 3.55
C LEU A 202 8.01 -41.33 4.08
N TYR A 203 8.14 -42.04 5.20
CA TYR A 203 9.44 -42.47 5.72
C TYR A 203 10.13 -43.49 4.81
N ARG A 204 9.37 -44.45 4.25
CA ARG A 204 9.91 -45.41 3.28
C ARG A 204 10.44 -44.70 2.04
N LYS A 205 9.63 -43.77 1.51
CA LYS A 205 10.04 -42.95 0.37
C LYS A 205 11.36 -42.21 0.62
N ILE A 206 11.53 -41.63 1.80
CA ILE A 206 12.77 -40.92 2.15
C ILE A 206 13.95 -41.90 2.21
N CYS A 207 13.75 -43.09 2.79
CA CYS A 207 14.79 -44.13 2.81
C CYS A 207 15.19 -44.55 1.39
N ASP A 208 14.22 -44.73 0.50
CA ASP A 208 14.44 -45.09 -0.91
C ASP A 208 15.18 -43.99 -1.67
N ASP A 209 14.72 -42.73 -1.57
CA ASP A 209 15.32 -41.57 -2.24
C ASP A 209 16.75 -41.30 -1.76
N LEU A 210 17.04 -41.50 -0.47
CA LEU A 210 18.36 -41.25 0.13
C LEU A 210 19.26 -42.50 0.15
N GLY A 211 18.76 -43.65 -0.28
CA GLY A 211 19.49 -44.92 -0.27
C GLY A 211 19.97 -45.34 1.13
N CYS A 212 19.17 -45.09 2.16
CA CYS A 212 19.57 -45.34 3.56
C CYS A 212 18.55 -46.24 4.29
N ARG A 213 19.04 -46.96 5.30
CA ARG A 213 18.19 -47.83 6.12
C ARG A 213 17.38 -47.00 7.13
N PRO A 214 16.16 -47.45 7.51
CA PRO A 214 15.32 -46.73 8.48
C PRO A 214 16.00 -46.48 9.84
N ASP A 215 16.84 -47.42 10.30
CA ASP A 215 17.60 -47.28 11.55
C ASP A 215 18.69 -46.19 11.52
N ARG A 216 18.89 -45.54 10.36
CA ARG A 216 19.74 -44.36 10.18
C ARG A 216 18.98 -43.05 10.30
N LEU A 217 17.66 -43.06 10.30
CA LEU A 217 16.85 -41.85 10.46
C LEU A 217 16.46 -41.66 11.92
N VAL A 218 16.50 -40.42 12.36
CA VAL A 218 15.95 -39.98 13.64
C VAL A 218 14.86 -38.96 13.37
N MET A 219 13.61 -39.31 13.67
CA MET A 219 12.48 -38.39 13.58
C MET A 219 12.36 -37.54 14.85
N ILE A 220 12.27 -36.23 14.69
CA ILE A 220 12.11 -35.24 15.75
C ILE A 220 10.86 -34.42 15.43
N GLY A 221 9.79 -34.64 16.19
CA GLY A 221 8.49 -34.00 15.93
C GLY A 221 7.57 -34.06 17.15
N ASP A 222 6.49 -33.29 17.12
CA ASP A 222 5.58 -33.14 18.26
C ASP A 222 4.47 -34.20 18.28
N ASN A 223 4.06 -34.68 17.11
CA ASN A 223 2.90 -35.53 16.95
C ASN A 223 3.16 -36.97 17.45
N PRO A 224 2.45 -37.44 18.49
CA PRO A 224 2.69 -38.77 19.05
C PRO A 224 2.43 -39.90 18.05
N HIS A 225 1.45 -39.75 17.16
CA HIS A 225 1.09 -40.79 16.20
C HIS A 225 2.04 -40.74 14.99
N ALA A 226 2.06 -39.63 14.26
CA ALA A 226 2.79 -39.50 13.01
C ALA A 226 4.32 -39.49 13.21
N ASP A 227 4.83 -38.69 14.16
CA ASP A 227 6.28 -38.48 14.28
C ASP A 227 6.97 -39.51 15.18
N VAL A 228 6.21 -40.23 16.03
CA VAL A 228 6.76 -41.17 17.01
C VAL A 228 6.33 -42.60 16.74
N ASN A 229 5.04 -42.90 16.80
CA ASN A 229 4.57 -44.28 16.65
C ASN A 229 4.84 -44.80 15.23
N MET A 230 4.41 -44.07 14.19
CA MET A 230 4.62 -44.47 12.80
C MET A 230 6.11 -44.50 12.43
N ALA A 231 6.91 -43.55 12.92
CA ALA A 231 8.35 -43.57 12.72
C ALA A 231 9.00 -44.86 13.30
N ARG A 232 8.65 -45.23 14.54
CA ARG A 232 9.16 -46.46 15.19
C ARG A 232 8.67 -47.72 14.51
N GLU A 233 7.42 -47.77 14.07
CA GLU A 233 6.87 -48.90 13.29
C GLU A 233 7.61 -49.11 11.96
N GLN A 234 8.11 -48.03 11.35
CA GLN A 234 8.96 -48.10 10.16
C GLN A 234 10.45 -48.36 10.47
N GLY A 235 10.82 -48.51 11.75
CA GLY A 235 12.19 -48.83 12.19
C GLY A 235 13.10 -47.63 12.45
N LEU A 236 12.54 -46.41 12.51
CA LEU A 236 13.30 -45.19 12.82
C LEU A 236 13.44 -45.00 14.33
N ALA A 237 14.51 -44.32 14.75
CA ALA A 237 14.52 -43.70 16.07
C ALA A 237 13.58 -42.47 16.07
N ALA A 238 12.91 -42.21 17.20
CA ALA A 238 11.99 -41.08 17.30
C ALA A 238 12.06 -40.38 18.65
N ILE A 239 12.04 -39.04 18.62
CA ILE A 239 12.06 -38.15 19.78
C ILE A 239 10.83 -37.27 19.73
N GLN A 240 9.97 -37.41 20.74
CA GLN A 240 8.80 -36.56 20.86
C GLN A 240 9.18 -35.19 21.38
N VAL A 241 8.85 -34.13 20.64
CA VAL A 241 8.95 -32.75 21.09
C VAL A 241 7.68 -32.38 21.85
N LYS A 242 7.83 -31.87 23.07
CA LYS A 242 6.72 -31.35 23.87
C LYS A 242 6.94 -29.87 24.13
N ASN A 243 5.92 -29.07 23.85
CA ASN A 243 5.92 -27.64 24.10
C ASN A 243 4.75 -27.26 25.02
N PRO A 244 4.90 -27.36 26.36
CA PRO A 244 3.81 -27.12 27.30
C PRO A 244 3.23 -25.70 27.21
N ALA A 245 4.06 -24.70 26.89
CA ALA A 245 3.62 -23.32 26.70
C ALA A 245 2.69 -23.21 25.48
N GLN A 246 3.02 -23.88 24.38
CA GLN A 246 2.22 -23.90 23.17
C GLN A 246 0.89 -24.66 23.37
N GLN A 247 0.93 -25.81 24.04
CA GLN A 247 -0.25 -26.59 24.39
C GLN A 247 -1.20 -25.79 25.30
N LYS A 248 -0.66 -25.05 26.27
CA LYS A 248 -1.44 -24.14 27.11
C LYS A 248 -2.07 -23.01 26.30
N LEU A 249 -1.33 -22.45 25.33
CA LEU A 249 -1.87 -21.41 24.43
C LEU A 249 -3.07 -21.94 23.64
N TYR A 250 -2.96 -23.12 23.01
CA TYR A 250 -4.05 -23.72 22.24
C TYR A 250 -5.27 -24.08 23.09
N SER A 251 -5.08 -24.72 24.25
CA SER A 251 -6.20 -25.11 25.13
C SER A 251 -7.01 -23.90 25.65
N GLN A 252 -6.34 -22.77 25.86
CA GLN A 252 -6.97 -21.52 26.32
C GLN A 252 -7.45 -20.64 25.17
N TRP A 253 -7.17 -21.01 23.93
CA TRP A 253 -7.47 -20.19 22.76
C TRP A 253 -8.98 -20.08 22.52
N ARG A 254 -9.46 -18.87 22.19
CA ARG A 254 -10.86 -18.59 21.87
C ARG A 254 -10.96 -17.70 20.62
N PRO A 255 -11.78 -18.04 19.61
CA PRO A 255 -11.91 -17.26 18.39
C PRO A 255 -12.27 -15.78 18.62
N GLY A 256 -13.17 -15.51 19.57
CA GLY A 256 -13.63 -14.16 19.91
C GLY A 256 -12.54 -13.28 20.53
N ASP A 257 -11.39 -13.84 20.89
CA ASP A 257 -10.33 -13.07 21.51
C ASP A 257 -9.56 -12.16 20.54
N LEU A 258 -9.57 -12.50 19.26
CA LEU A 258 -8.81 -11.76 18.26
C LEU A 258 -9.54 -10.50 17.80
N SER A 259 -10.87 -10.56 17.68
CA SER A 259 -11.72 -9.47 17.18
C SER A 259 -12.31 -8.56 18.27
N ALA A 260 -12.07 -8.85 19.55
CA ALA A 260 -12.59 -8.02 20.64
C ALA A 260 -12.02 -6.58 20.58
N THR A 261 -12.90 -5.59 20.48
CA THR A 261 -12.57 -4.18 20.18
C THR A 261 -11.41 -3.62 21.00
N GLY A 262 -11.40 -3.85 22.31
CA GLY A 262 -10.34 -3.36 23.20
C GLY A 262 -8.96 -4.00 22.93
N ARG A 263 -8.93 -5.28 22.50
CA ARG A 263 -7.70 -5.97 22.10
C ARG A 263 -7.23 -5.54 20.72
N VAL A 264 -8.15 -5.35 19.77
CA VAL A 264 -7.84 -4.85 18.42
C VAL A 264 -7.16 -3.48 18.52
N ALA A 265 -7.76 -2.54 19.24
CA ALA A 265 -7.18 -1.21 19.45
C ALA A 265 -5.79 -1.25 20.08
N ARG A 266 -5.59 -2.09 21.10
CA ARG A 266 -4.27 -2.27 21.75
C ARG A 266 -3.23 -2.88 20.82
N ARG A 267 -3.61 -3.88 20.01
CA ARG A 267 -2.70 -4.51 19.05
C ARG A 267 -2.28 -3.55 17.94
N PHE A 268 -3.21 -2.77 17.40
CA PHE A 268 -2.89 -1.73 16.41
C PHE A 268 -1.95 -0.66 17.02
N ALA A 269 -2.25 -0.17 18.23
CA ALA A 269 -1.39 0.79 18.93
C ALA A 269 0.00 0.22 19.29
N ALA A 270 0.11 -1.09 19.52
CA ALA A 270 1.39 -1.75 19.80
C ALA A 270 2.19 -2.03 18.52
N ALA A 271 1.52 -2.26 17.40
CA ALA A 271 2.15 -2.57 16.11
C ALA A 271 2.86 -1.38 15.50
N SER A 272 2.32 -0.18 15.68
CA SER A 272 2.97 1.06 15.27
C SER A 272 3.20 1.95 16.49
N ARG A 273 4.47 2.22 16.80
CA ARG A 273 4.86 3.25 17.77
C ARG A 273 5.54 4.37 16.99
N PRO A 274 4.82 5.46 16.67
CA PRO A 274 5.38 6.63 16.00
C PRO A 274 6.65 7.11 16.70
N ALA A 275 7.81 6.94 16.05
CA ALA A 275 9.09 7.46 16.51
C ALA A 275 9.41 8.79 15.83
N ALA A 276 9.24 8.87 14.50
CA ALA A 276 9.34 10.11 13.74
C ALA A 276 8.20 11.11 14.03
N ALA A 277 8.49 12.38 13.70
CA ALA A 277 7.50 13.45 13.65
C ALA A 277 6.32 13.05 12.76
N PHE A 278 5.09 13.29 13.23
CA PHE A 278 3.87 12.93 12.50
C PHE A 278 3.71 11.43 12.18
N GLY A 279 4.38 10.53 12.90
CA GLY A 279 4.26 9.08 12.62
C GLY A 279 2.84 8.52 12.80
N GLU A 280 1.94 9.20 13.53
CA GLU A 280 0.52 8.82 13.58
C GLU A 280 -0.19 8.93 12.21
N MET A 281 0.39 9.65 11.23
CA MET A 281 -0.13 9.71 9.86
C MET A 281 -0.16 8.33 9.22
N THR A 282 0.71 7.42 9.66
CA THR A 282 0.69 6.01 9.22
C THR A 282 -0.67 5.37 9.44
N TYR A 283 -1.37 5.68 10.54
CA TYR A 283 -2.70 5.14 10.79
C TYR A 283 -3.73 5.64 9.77
N SER A 284 -3.64 6.91 9.38
CA SER A 284 -4.50 7.50 8.35
C SER A 284 -4.20 6.92 6.97
N LEU A 285 -2.93 6.77 6.60
CA LEU A 285 -2.52 6.19 5.33
C LEU A 285 -2.88 4.70 5.24
N TRP A 286 -2.76 3.95 6.34
CA TRP A 286 -3.21 2.56 6.41
C TRP A 286 -4.74 2.46 6.25
N LEU A 287 -5.50 3.31 6.95
CA LEU A 287 -6.95 3.36 6.80
C LEU A 287 -7.34 3.68 5.37
N PHE A 288 -6.74 4.71 4.77
CA PHE A 288 -6.93 5.09 3.37
C PHE A 288 -6.67 3.91 2.43
N THR A 289 -5.53 3.22 2.60
CA THR A 289 -5.15 2.08 1.77
C THR A 289 -6.14 0.93 1.90
N SER A 290 -6.59 0.61 3.11
CA SER A 290 -7.59 -0.44 3.34
C SER A 290 -8.95 -0.11 2.70
N LEU A 291 -9.39 1.15 2.81
CA LEU A 291 -10.62 1.62 2.20
C LEU A 291 -10.52 1.63 0.66
N LEU A 292 -9.35 1.99 0.12
CA LEU A 292 -9.10 2.00 -1.32
C LEU A 292 -9.20 0.58 -1.91
N VAL A 293 -8.53 -0.40 -1.30
CA VAL A 293 -8.62 -1.81 -1.74
C VAL A 293 -10.06 -2.31 -1.69
N GLN A 294 -10.77 -2.08 -0.57
CA GLN A 294 -12.17 -2.48 -0.43
C GLN A 294 -13.07 -1.81 -1.48
N ARG A 295 -12.85 -0.53 -1.75
CA ARG A 295 -13.62 0.23 -2.73
C ARG A 295 -13.37 -0.28 -4.14
N LEU A 296 -12.13 -0.56 -4.51
CA LEU A 296 -11.77 -1.08 -5.83
C LEU A 296 -12.33 -2.50 -6.06
N ILE A 297 -12.28 -3.38 -5.05
CA ILE A 297 -12.90 -4.72 -5.11
C ILE A 297 -14.41 -4.59 -5.33
N ARG A 298 -15.10 -3.74 -4.56
CA ARG A 298 -16.55 -3.48 -4.72
C ARG A 298 -16.90 -2.98 -6.11
N GLU A 299 -16.08 -2.07 -6.64
CA GLU A 299 -16.26 -1.51 -7.97
C GLU A 299 -15.79 -2.46 -9.08
N LYS A 300 -15.36 -3.69 -8.73
CA LYS A 300 -14.87 -4.73 -9.65
C LYS A 300 -13.72 -4.23 -10.53
N ALA A 301 -12.91 -3.32 -10.01
CA ALA A 301 -11.77 -2.76 -10.72
C ALA A 301 -10.64 -3.81 -10.80
N GLY A 302 -10.20 -4.13 -12.01
CA GLY A 302 -8.98 -4.93 -12.22
C GLY A 302 -7.70 -4.11 -12.03
N GLN A 303 -7.79 -2.79 -12.24
CA GLN A 303 -6.62 -1.92 -12.35
C GLN A 303 -6.87 -0.51 -11.79
N VAL A 304 -5.80 0.16 -11.35
CA VAL A 304 -5.82 1.52 -10.81
C VAL A 304 -4.52 2.29 -11.11
N PHE A 305 -4.63 3.59 -11.40
CA PHE A 305 -3.50 4.48 -11.66
C PHE A 305 -3.24 5.42 -10.48
N PHE A 306 -2.02 5.43 -9.96
CA PHE A 306 -1.55 6.40 -8.98
C PHE A 306 -0.90 7.57 -9.70
N PHE A 307 -1.41 8.77 -9.46
CA PHE A 307 -0.86 9.99 -10.06
C PHE A 307 0.48 10.35 -9.43
N SER A 308 1.36 10.94 -10.25
CA SER A 308 2.69 11.29 -9.79
C SER A 308 2.74 12.39 -8.73
N LYS A 309 3.90 12.53 -8.07
CA LYS A 309 4.06 13.14 -6.74
C LYS A 309 3.50 12.24 -5.65
N GLU A 310 2.37 12.60 -5.06
CA GLU A 310 1.88 11.97 -3.83
C GLU A 310 1.53 10.49 -4.00
N GLY A 311 1.19 10.07 -5.22
CA GLY A 311 0.83 8.68 -5.51
C GLY A 311 2.01 7.69 -5.48
N GLU A 312 3.28 8.13 -5.49
CA GLU A 312 4.43 7.19 -5.48
C GLU A 312 4.43 6.36 -4.19
N PHE A 313 4.34 7.06 -3.05
CA PHE A 313 4.31 6.40 -1.75
C PHE A 313 2.97 5.69 -1.50
N LEU A 314 1.85 6.26 -1.93
CA LEU A 314 0.53 5.61 -1.80
C LEU A 314 0.47 4.28 -2.58
N LYS A 315 1.03 4.23 -3.80
CA LYS A 315 1.13 2.99 -4.58
C LYS A 315 1.95 1.94 -3.84
N ARG A 316 3.10 2.35 -3.28
CA ARG A 316 3.96 1.45 -2.51
C ARG A 316 3.23 0.86 -1.29
N LEU A 317 2.46 1.67 -0.56
CA LEU A 317 1.62 1.20 0.55
C LEU A 317 0.52 0.23 0.07
N PHE A 318 -0.14 0.57 -1.04
CA PHE A 318 -1.19 -0.24 -1.67
C PHE A 318 -0.69 -1.61 -2.11
N ASP A 319 0.40 -1.66 -2.85
CA ASP A 319 1.02 -2.91 -3.32
C ASP A 319 1.44 -3.78 -2.14
N ARG A 320 2.03 -3.16 -1.11
CA ARG A 320 2.44 -3.88 0.09
C ARG A 320 1.26 -4.42 0.88
N TYR A 321 0.18 -3.67 0.99
CA TYR A 321 -1.05 -4.10 1.65
C TYR A 321 -1.62 -5.36 0.98
N GLN A 322 -1.74 -5.36 -0.35
CA GLN A 322 -2.23 -6.52 -1.09
C GLN A 322 -1.28 -7.73 -0.93
N GLN A 323 0.04 -7.50 -1.03
CA GLN A 323 1.04 -8.55 -0.87
C GLN A 323 1.01 -9.19 0.52
N ASP A 324 0.83 -8.40 1.58
CA ASP A 324 0.81 -8.91 2.96
C ASP A 324 -0.49 -9.65 3.30
N LEU A 325 -1.62 -9.25 2.71
CA LEU A 325 -2.92 -9.86 3.01
C LEU A 325 -3.27 -11.02 2.07
N PHE A 326 -3.05 -10.85 0.77
CA PHE A 326 -3.45 -11.81 -0.26
C PHE A 326 -2.30 -12.61 -0.83
N GLY A 327 -1.05 -12.28 -0.47
CA GLY A 327 0.15 -12.94 -0.98
C GLY A 327 0.49 -12.57 -2.43
N HIS A 328 -0.33 -11.74 -3.09
CA HIS A 328 -0.10 -11.14 -4.41
C HIS A 328 -1.00 -9.91 -4.67
N ALA A 329 -0.84 -9.25 -5.81
CA ALA A 329 -1.65 -8.09 -6.23
C ALA A 329 -3.01 -8.52 -6.85
N VAL A 330 -4.10 -8.26 -6.12
CA VAL A 330 -5.48 -8.56 -6.57
C VAL A 330 -5.95 -7.53 -7.59
N ILE A 331 -5.53 -6.28 -7.42
CA ILE A 331 -5.75 -5.15 -8.31
C ILE A 331 -4.38 -4.71 -8.81
N GLU A 332 -4.23 -4.65 -10.12
CA GLU A 332 -3.01 -4.17 -10.76
C GLU A 332 -2.89 -2.65 -10.54
N SER A 333 -1.71 -2.20 -10.14
CA SER A 333 -1.45 -0.79 -9.88
C SER A 333 -0.42 -0.24 -10.84
N HIS A 334 -0.72 0.92 -11.40
CA HIS A 334 0.14 1.65 -12.34
C HIS A 334 0.54 2.98 -11.73
N TYR A 335 1.72 3.48 -12.10
CA TYR A 335 2.17 4.82 -11.75
C TYR A 335 2.21 5.67 -13.02
N ILE A 336 1.57 6.84 -13.02
CA ILE A 336 1.50 7.70 -14.21
C ILE A 336 1.99 9.10 -13.90
N LEU A 337 2.93 9.58 -14.72
CA LEU A 337 3.51 10.92 -14.62
C LEU A 337 2.54 11.96 -15.16
N VAL A 338 1.81 12.61 -14.25
CA VAL A 338 0.83 13.66 -14.54
C VAL A 338 0.95 14.83 -13.56
N SER A 339 0.68 16.03 -14.05
CA SER A 339 0.54 17.22 -13.23
C SER A 339 -0.56 18.12 -13.80
N ARG A 340 -1.00 19.09 -13.01
CA ARG A 340 -1.96 20.10 -13.51
C ARG A 340 -1.39 20.80 -14.75
N LYS A 341 -0.12 21.20 -14.71
CA LYS A 341 0.56 21.92 -15.79
C LYS A 341 0.70 21.06 -17.05
N ALA A 342 1.19 19.82 -16.92
CA ALA A 342 1.41 18.91 -18.05
C ALA A 342 0.11 18.53 -18.79
N THR A 343 -1.00 18.46 -18.05
CA THR A 343 -2.28 18.00 -18.60
C THR A 343 -3.22 19.14 -19.01
N PHE A 344 -2.96 20.40 -18.59
CA PHE A 344 -3.90 21.50 -18.79
C PHE A 344 -4.09 21.83 -20.27
N LEU A 345 -3.02 22.17 -21.00
CA LEU A 345 -3.10 22.55 -22.41
C LEU A 345 -3.78 21.46 -23.25
N ALA A 346 -3.38 20.20 -23.08
CA ALA A 346 -3.94 19.05 -23.81
C ALA A 346 -5.45 18.83 -23.55
N SER A 347 -5.97 19.36 -22.44
CA SER A 347 -7.39 19.26 -22.06
C SER A 347 -8.28 20.35 -22.65
N LEU A 348 -7.69 21.37 -23.27
CA LEU A 348 -8.43 22.52 -23.80
C LEU A 348 -9.05 22.20 -25.17
N ARG A 349 -10.01 23.03 -25.56
CA ARG A 349 -10.69 22.98 -26.86
C ARG A 349 -9.85 23.60 -27.98
N PRO A 350 -10.25 23.43 -29.26
CA PRO A 350 -9.89 24.35 -30.34
C PRO A 350 -9.93 25.81 -29.89
N LEU A 351 -8.93 26.62 -30.23
CA LEU A 351 -8.80 28.01 -29.75
C LEU A 351 -10.01 28.88 -30.12
N ALA A 352 -10.64 28.55 -31.25
CA ALA A 352 -11.88 29.17 -31.72
C ALA A 352 -13.04 28.99 -30.73
N GLU A 353 -13.08 27.88 -30.00
CA GLU A 353 -14.12 27.52 -29.04
C GLU A 353 -13.68 27.71 -27.58
N GLU A 354 -12.38 27.88 -27.34
CA GLU A 354 -11.84 27.98 -25.98
C GLU A 354 -11.99 29.38 -25.35
N ASP A 355 -12.53 29.40 -24.14
CA ASP A 355 -12.76 30.60 -23.32
C ASP A 355 -11.79 30.71 -22.14
N PHE A 356 -11.03 29.65 -21.84
CA PHE A 356 -10.08 29.57 -20.73
C PHE A 356 -10.68 29.85 -19.35
N SER A 357 -12.00 29.78 -19.21
CA SER A 357 -12.73 30.05 -17.95
C SER A 357 -12.22 29.19 -16.78
N ARG A 358 -11.84 27.94 -17.06
CA ARG A 358 -11.24 27.01 -16.09
C ARG A 358 -9.93 27.52 -15.49
N LEU A 359 -9.14 28.29 -16.25
CA LEU A 359 -7.93 28.93 -15.74
C LEU A 359 -8.28 30.21 -14.99
N PHE A 360 -9.05 31.10 -15.62
CA PHE A 360 -9.37 32.42 -15.05
C PHE A 360 -10.14 32.34 -13.73
N ALA A 361 -10.95 31.30 -13.51
CA ALA A 361 -11.63 31.08 -12.23
C ALA A 361 -10.67 30.88 -11.03
N HIS A 362 -9.39 30.62 -11.27
CA HIS A 362 -8.37 30.45 -10.23
C HIS A 362 -7.58 31.73 -9.92
N TYR A 363 -7.69 32.79 -10.73
CA TYR A 363 -6.91 34.00 -10.58
C TYR A 363 -7.81 35.22 -10.39
N ARG A 364 -7.49 36.03 -9.38
CA ARG A 364 -8.10 37.35 -9.24
C ARG A 364 -7.51 38.33 -10.25
N ASP A 365 -6.18 38.38 -10.27
CA ASP A 365 -5.38 39.17 -11.20
C ASP A 365 -4.35 38.24 -11.85
N ILE A 366 -4.14 38.35 -13.17
CA ILE A 366 -3.23 37.49 -13.93
C ILE A 366 -2.50 38.30 -15.02
N SER A 367 -1.25 37.97 -15.28
CA SER A 367 -0.44 38.56 -16.37
C SER A 367 -0.46 37.71 -17.64
N LEU A 368 -0.03 38.27 -18.77
CA LEU A 368 0.17 37.47 -20.00
C LEU A 368 1.25 36.41 -19.79
N ARG A 369 2.31 36.70 -19.02
CA ARG A 369 3.30 35.73 -18.57
C ARG A 369 2.66 34.55 -17.85
N ASP A 370 1.90 34.81 -16.78
CA ASP A 370 1.26 33.76 -15.98
C ASP A 370 0.28 32.93 -16.83
N PHE A 371 -0.45 33.56 -17.74
CA PHE A 371 -1.33 32.89 -18.70
C PHE A 371 -0.56 31.96 -19.65
N LEU A 372 0.47 32.46 -20.34
CA LEU A 372 1.25 31.69 -21.32
C LEU A 372 2.02 30.53 -20.66
N LEU A 373 2.61 30.77 -19.49
CA LEU A 373 3.30 29.72 -18.72
C LEU A 373 2.33 28.65 -18.20
N SER A 374 1.08 29.01 -17.90
CA SER A 374 0.02 28.05 -17.54
C SER A 374 -0.36 27.12 -18.70
N LEU A 375 -0.15 27.55 -19.94
CA LEU A 375 -0.26 26.71 -21.15
C LEU A 375 1.00 25.87 -21.41
N ASN A 376 1.96 25.88 -20.49
CA ASN A 376 3.27 25.24 -20.64
C ASN A 376 4.06 25.70 -21.89
N ILE A 377 3.91 26.98 -22.24
CA ILE A 377 4.79 27.65 -23.21
C ILE A 377 6.06 28.09 -22.46
N GLU A 378 7.23 27.88 -23.05
CA GLU A 378 8.51 28.31 -22.45
C GLU A 378 8.57 29.83 -22.31
N GLU A 379 9.28 30.30 -21.29
CA GLU A 379 9.34 31.74 -20.99
C GLU A 379 9.95 32.55 -22.13
N SER A 380 11.02 32.05 -22.76
CA SER A 380 11.61 32.68 -23.95
C SER A 380 10.60 32.83 -25.10
N VAL A 381 9.84 31.78 -25.40
CA VAL A 381 8.83 31.78 -26.47
C VAL A 381 7.67 32.73 -26.12
N ALA A 382 7.22 32.69 -24.87
CA ALA A 382 6.15 33.54 -24.37
C ALA A 382 6.52 35.03 -24.40
N ALA A 383 7.76 35.37 -24.01
CA ALA A 383 8.29 36.73 -24.07
C ALA A 383 8.33 37.24 -25.51
N THR A 384 8.87 36.45 -26.45
CA THR A 384 8.91 36.83 -27.87
C THR A 384 7.51 37.08 -28.45
N LEU A 385 6.50 36.27 -28.09
CA LEU A 385 5.11 36.49 -28.53
C LEU A 385 4.56 37.85 -28.08
N CYS A 386 4.87 38.27 -26.84
CA CYS A 386 4.44 39.57 -26.32
C CYS A 386 5.24 40.72 -26.93
N GLU A 387 6.54 40.57 -27.12
CA GLU A 387 7.42 41.56 -27.75
C GLU A 387 6.98 41.90 -29.17
N GLU A 388 6.66 40.89 -29.99
CA GLU A 388 6.20 41.08 -31.37
C GLU A 388 4.87 41.84 -31.48
N LEU A 389 4.05 41.77 -30.43
CA LEU A 389 2.76 42.45 -30.35
C LEU A 389 2.82 43.75 -29.55
N ASN A 390 4.00 44.14 -29.06
CA ASN A 390 4.21 45.27 -28.15
C ASN A 390 3.30 45.21 -26.91
N LEU A 391 3.17 44.02 -26.32
CA LEU A 391 2.37 43.75 -25.12
C LEU A 391 3.27 43.69 -23.88
N ASP A 392 2.78 44.23 -22.76
CA ASP A 392 3.48 44.10 -21.48
C ASP A 392 3.34 42.68 -20.93
N PHE A 393 4.47 41.96 -20.88
CA PHE A 393 4.54 40.56 -20.50
C PHE A 393 4.17 40.31 -19.02
N SER A 394 4.59 41.22 -18.13
CA SER A 394 4.57 41.00 -16.67
C SER A 394 3.44 41.72 -15.96
N ARG A 395 2.81 42.71 -16.61
CA ARG A 395 1.70 43.45 -16.00
C ARG A 395 0.52 42.52 -15.70
N ARG A 396 0.09 42.55 -14.45
CA ARG A 396 -1.12 41.86 -14.00
C ARG A 396 -2.35 42.72 -14.27
N PHE A 397 -3.41 42.07 -14.73
CA PHE A 397 -4.71 42.68 -14.96
C PHE A 397 -5.78 41.95 -14.17
N PRO A 398 -6.73 42.69 -13.57
CA PRO A 398 -8.02 42.11 -13.21
C PRO A 398 -8.76 41.77 -14.51
N ASP A 399 -9.39 40.60 -14.58
CA ASP A 399 -10.23 40.17 -15.71
C ASP A 399 -9.52 40.19 -17.08
N LEU A 400 -8.32 39.61 -17.17
CA LEU A 400 -7.50 39.56 -18.39
C LEU A 400 -8.28 39.09 -19.64
N GLN A 401 -9.22 38.16 -19.49
CA GLN A 401 -10.02 37.58 -20.59
C GLN A 401 -10.73 38.63 -21.48
N ASN A 402 -11.12 39.77 -20.92
CA ASN A 402 -11.87 40.82 -21.62
C ASN A 402 -10.98 42.01 -22.06
N ARG A 403 -9.66 41.90 -21.86
CA ARG A 403 -8.70 42.98 -22.12
C ARG A 403 -8.26 43.02 -23.58
N PRO A 404 -8.06 44.21 -24.19
CA PRO A 404 -7.53 44.35 -25.54
C PRO A 404 -6.21 43.60 -25.75
N GLU A 405 -5.35 43.57 -24.74
CA GLU A 405 -4.05 42.89 -24.75
C GLU A 405 -4.22 41.37 -24.98
N PHE A 406 -5.16 40.74 -24.28
CA PHE A 406 -5.47 39.32 -24.44
C PHE A 406 -6.14 39.02 -25.78
N ILE A 407 -7.06 39.89 -26.22
CA ILE A 407 -7.73 39.76 -27.53
C ILE A 407 -6.69 39.87 -28.66
N ALA A 408 -5.73 40.78 -28.55
CA ALA A 408 -4.65 40.93 -29.52
C ALA A 408 -3.76 39.69 -29.59
N LEU A 409 -3.35 39.14 -28.43
CA LEU A 409 -2.63 37.87 -28.35
C LEU A 409 -3.42 36.73 -29.02
N LYS A 410 -4.70 36.57 -28.69
CA LYS A 410 -5.56 35.50 -29.23
C LYS A 410 -5.76 35.61 -30.76
N ARG A 411 -5.68 36.82 -31.32
CA ARG A 411 -5.76 37.08 -32.77
C ARG A 411 -4.42 36.92 -33.51
N SER A 412 -3.31 36.82 -32.79
CA SER A 412 -1.98 36.64 -33.41
C SER A 412 -1.88 35.27 -34.08
N GLY A 413 -1.53 35.25 -35.37
CA GLY A 413 -1.33 34.01 -36.12
C GLY A 413 -0.23 33.13 -35.52
N ARG A 414 0.82 33.73 -34.95
CA ARG A 414 1.89 32.98 -34.28
C ARG A 414 1.39 32.30 -33.01
N PHE A 415 0.63 33.01 -32.16
CA PHE A 415 0.06 32.39 -30.96
C PHE A 415 -0.94 31.28 -31.30
N GLN A 416 -1.79 31.48 -32.32
CA GLN A 416 -2.72 30.45 -32.79
C GLN A 416 -1.97 29.18 -33.21
N GLN A 417 -0.91 29.31 -34.01
CA GLN A 417 -0.09 28.18 -34.43
C GLN A 417 0.58 27.46 -33.25
N GLU A 418 1.20 28.21 -32.33
CA GLU A 418 1.83 27.66 -31.12
C GLU A 418 0.82 26.91 -30.24
N TYR A 419 -0.34 27.52 -29.99
CA TYR A 419 -1.40 26.94 -29.18
C TYR A 419 -1.93 25.63 -29.78
N GLU A 420 -2.37 25.67 -31.04
CA GLU A 420 -2.99 24.53 -31.72
C GLU A 420 -1.99 23.37 -31.86
N SER A 421 -0.77 23.66 -32.35
CA SER A 421 0.25 22.63 -32.54
C SER A 421 0.66 21.96 -31.24
N ARG A 422 0.84 22.73 -30.15
CA ARG A 422 1.24 22.17 -28.86
C ARG A 422 0.10 21.41 -28.21
N ARG A 423 -1.14 21.93 -28.27
CA ARG A 423 -2.32 21.25 -27.74
C ARG A 423 -2.46 19.86 -28.37
N ASP A 424 -2.45 19.78 -29.69
CA ASP A 424 -2.68 18.52 -30.40
C ASP A 424 -1.55 17.52 -30.15
N ARG A 425 -0.28 17.97 -30.20
CA ARG A 425 0.87 17.12 -29.89
C ARG A 425 0.86 16.60 -28.47
N GLN A 426 0.61 17.45 -27.47
CA GLN A 426 0.56 17.02 -26.07
C GLN A 426 -0.59 16.05 -25.82
N ARG A 427 -1.75 16.29 -26.46
CA ARG A 427 -2.91 15.39 -26.38
C ARG A 427 -2.60 14.02 -26.99
N GLU A 428 -2.05 13.98 -28.20
CA GLU A 428 -1.67 12.74 -28.88
C GLU A 428 -0.61 11.97 -28.10
N ASN A 429 0.44 12.65 -27.63
CA ASN A 429 1.51 12.05 -26.87
C ASN A 429 1.04 11.53 -25.50
N PHE A 430 0.13 12.23 -24.82
CA PHE A 430 -0.47 11.73 -23.59
C PHE A 430 -1.31 10.48 -23.84
N ILE A 431 -2.10 10.44 -24.92
CA ILE A 431 -2.86 9.25 -25.29
C ILE A 431 -1.91 8.08 -25.59
N ARG A 432 -0.81 8.32 -26.32
CA ARG A 432 0.24 7.31 -26.54
C ARG A 432 0.86 6.83 -25.23
N TYR A 433 1.08 7.72 -24.26
CA TYR A 433 1.55 7.34 -22.92
C TYR A 433 0.53 6.43 -22.23
N LEU A 434 -0.74 6.80 -22.23
CA LEU A 434 -1.78 6.01 -21.58
C LEU A 434 -1.99 4.65 -22.27
N ASP A 435 -1.92 4.60 -23.60
CA ASP A 435 -2.00 3.37 -24.40
C ASP A 435 -0.82 2.42 -24.12
N SER A 436 0.35 2.95 -23.73
CA SER A 436 1.54 2.14 -23.44
C SER A 436 1.39 1.20 -22.24
N PHE A 437 0.42 1.47 -21.34
CA PHE A 437 0.13 0.59 -20.22
C PHE A 437 -0.59 -0.70 -20.65
N GLY A 438 -1.10 -0.78 -21.89
CA GLY A 438 -1.75 -1.98 -22.42
C GLY A 438 -3.15 -2.24 -21.85
N ILE A 439 -3.85 -1.18 -21.45
CA ILE A 439 -5.12 -1.23 -20.71
C ILE A 439 -6.27 -0.76 -21.60
N ASP A 440 -7.39 -1.49 -21.62
CA ASP A 440 -8.60 -1.07 -22.34
C ASP A 440 -9.43 -0.05 -21.52
N TYR A 441 -8.79 1.05 -21.17
CA TYR A 441 -9.43 2.12 -20.39
C TYR A 441 -10.58 2.78 -21.15
N ARG A 442 -10.66 2.62 -22.47
CA ARG A 442 -11.74 3.18 -23.29
C ARG A 442 -13.06 2.48 -23.01
N GLN A 443 -13.05 1.17 -22.77
CA GLN A 443 -14.24 0.40 -22.39
C GLN A 443 -14.42 0.30 -20.87
N GLU A 444 -13.35 0.00 -20.13
CA GLU A 444 -13.44 -0.26 -18.69
C GLU A 444 -13.51 1.03 -17.85
N GLY A 445 -13.03 2.14 -18.41
CA GLY A 445 -12.82 3.39 -17.71
C GLY A 445 -11.48 3.44 -16.97
N LEU A 446 -11.20 4.59 -16.35
CA LEU A 446 -10.00 4.83 -15.55
C LEU A 446 -10.36 4.91 -14.07
N ASN A 447 -9.67 4.13 -13.24
CA ASN A 447 -9.64 4.33 -11.80
C ASN A 447 -8.32 5.03 -11.44
N ILE A 448 -8.39 6.16 -10.74
CA ILE A 448 -7.22 6.95 -10.38
C ILE A 448 -7.13 7.16 -8.86
N VAL A 449 -5.92 7.40 -8.37
CA VAL A 449 -5.63 7.73 -6.98
C VAL A 449 -4.76 8.99 -6.92
N ASP A 450 -5.17 9.94 -6.08
CA ASP A 450 -4.49 11.22 -5.87
C ASP A 450 -4.76 11.73 -4.44
N VAL A 451 -3.98 12.68 -3.96
CA VAL A 451 -4.24 13.42 -2.71
C VAL A 451 -5.01 14.72 -2.98
N GLY A 452 -4.98 15.22 -4.23
CA GLY A 452 -5.53 16.52 -4.61
C GLY A 452 -7.01 16.75 -4.26
N TRP A 453 -7.28 17.81 -3.51
CA TRP A 453 -8.60 18.07 -2.92
C TRP A 453 -9.71 18.46 -3.90
N LYS A 454 -9.34 18.90 -5.11
CA LYS A 454 -10.27 19.42 -6.14
C LYS A 454 -10.33 18.57 -7.42
N GLY A 455 -9.43 17.60 -7.59
CA GLY A 455 -9.41 16.70 -8.75
C GLY A 455 -9.18 17.38 -10.12
N SER A 456 -8.44 18.49 -10.19
CA SER A 456 -8.22 19.22 -11.45
C SER A 456 -7.48 18.40 -12.52
N ILE A 457 -6.55 17.52 -12.10
CA ILE A 457 -5.81 16.64 -13.02
C ILE A 457 -6.78 15.62 -13.64
N GLN A 458 -7.68 15.06 -12.84
CA GLN A 458 -8.73 14.18 -13.31
C GLN A 458 -9.62 14.87 -14.36
N ASP A 459 -10.00 16.12 -14.12
CA ASP A 459 -10.78 16.89 -15.10
C ASP A 459 -10.00 17.09 -16.40
N ASN A 460 -8.71 17.42 -16.32
CA ASN A 460 -7.86 17.55 -17.51
C ASN A 460 -7.85 16.24 -18.31
N ILE A 461 -7.61 15.10 -17.66
CA ILE A 461 -7.56 13.78 -18.32
C ILE A 461 -8.92 13.43 -18.93
N TYR A 462 -10.01 13.67 -18.21
CA TYR A 462 -11.37 13.45 -18.73
C TYR A 462 -11.61 14.22 -20.04
N TYR A 463 -11.18 15.48 -20.13
CA TYR A 463 -11.33 16.28 -21.35
C TYR A 463 -10.31 15.94 -22.45
N ILE A 464 -9.07 15.53 -22.10
CA ILE A 464 -8.11 14.95 -23.05
C ILE A 464 -8.74 13.74 -23.76
N LEU A 465 -9.50 12.93 -23.03
CA LEU A 465 -10.25 11.77 -23.55
C LEU A 465 -11.62 12.14 -24.17
N GLY A 466 -11.87 13.43 -24.40
CA GLY A 466 -13.07 13.93 -25.06
C GLY A 466 -14.35 13.81 -24.24
N GLY A 467 -14.24 13.59 -22.93
CA GLY A 467 -15.38 13.42 -22.03
C GLY A 467 -16.19 12.13 -22.26
N ARG A 468 -15.61 11.14 -22.96
CA ARG A 468 -16.28 9.88 -23.31
C ARG A 468 -15.89 8.74 -22.39
N VAL A 469 -14.66 8.76 -21.90
CA VAL A 469 -14.13 7.73 -20.99
C VAL A 469 -14.59 8.03 -19.57
N ARG A 470 -15.14 7.01 -18.91
CA ARG A 470 -15.48 7.11 -17.49
C ARG A 470 -14.20 7.22 -16.67
N VAL A 471 -14.09 8.22 -15.80
CA VAL A 471 -12.98 8.40 -14.87
C VAL A 471 -13.51 8.45 -13.45
N ARG A 472 -12.96 7.60 -12.58
CA ARG A 472 -13.28 7.53 -11.15
C ARG A 472 -12.02 7.81 -10.35
N GLY A 473 -12.06 8.85 -9.52
CA GLY A 473 -10.95 9.20 -8.65
C GLY A 473 -11.22 8.90 -7.19
N PHE A 474 -10.23 8.29 -6.55
CA PHE A 474 -10.19 7.97 -5.14
C PHE A 474 -9.14 8.84 -4.47
N TYR A 475 -9.60 9.76 -3.63
CA TYR A 475 -8.76 10.77 -3.01
C TYR A 475 -8.59 10.50 -1.52
N VAL A 476 -7.45 10.92 -0.94
CA VAL A 476 -7.30 10.92 0.53
C VAL A 476 -8.46 11.71 1.16
N GLY A 477 -8.77 12.88 0.62
CA GLY A 477 -10.03 13.56 0.88
C GLY A 477 -10.47 14.47 -0.27
N SER A 478 -11.74 14.86 -0.25
CA SER A 478 -12.39 15.66 -1.30
C SER A 478 -13.08 16.89 -0.71
N LEU A 479 -12.92 18.04 -1.37
CA LEU A 479 -13.53 19.34 -1.02
C LEU A 479 -14.33 19.92 -2.20
N ILE A 480 -15.07 19.07 -2.90
CA ILE A 480 -15.56 19.36 -4.25
C ILE A 480 -17.04 19.68 -4.20
N ALA A 481 -17.36 20.98 -4.22
CA ALA A 481 -18.71 21.49 -4.41
C ALA A 481 -19.19 21.46 -5.88
N THR A 482 -18.34 21.08 -6.85
CA THR A 482 -18.64 21.23 -8.30
C THR A 482 -19.32 20.01 -8.93
N GLN A 483 -20.03 20.27 -10.04
CA GLN A 483 -20.98 19.37 -10.72
C GLN A 483 -20.45 17.95 -10.93
N ARG A 484 -21.16 16.99 -10.33
CA ARG A 484 -20.97 15.56 -10.60
C ARG A 484 -21.40 15.28 -12.04
N SER A 485 -20.46 14.90 -12.89
CA SER A 485 -20.79 14.18 -14.12
C SER A 485 -21.03 12.71 -13.77
N ALA A 486 -21.98 12.06 -14.45
CA ALA A 486 -22.22 10.63 -14.31
C ALA A 486 -20.98 9.77 -14.64
N THR A 487 -20.05 10.32 -15.43
CA THR A 487 -18.86 9.64 -15.93
C THR A 487 -17.54 10.21 -15.41
N ASN A 488 -17.54 11.31 -14.65
CA ASN A 488 -16.34 11.87 -14.02
C ASN A 488 -16.57 12.02 -12.50
N ILE A 489 -16.29 10.93 -11.78
CA ILE A 489 -16.66 10.74 -10.37
C ILE A 489 -15.45 10.95 -9.47
N LYS A 490 -15.62 11.69 -8.39
CA LYS A 490 -14.57 11.95 -7.39
C LYS A 490 -15.08 11.53 -6.02
N THR A 491 -14.25 10.83 -5.25
CA THR A 491 -14.64 10.30 -3.93
C THR A 491 -13.47 10.44 -2.96
N GLY A 492 -13.71 11.13 -1.85
CA GLY A 492 -12.79 11.18 -0.72
C GLY A 492 -12.95 9.95 0.19
N LEU A 493 -11.86 9.25 0.50
CA LEU A 493 -11.90 8.00 1.26
C LEU A 493 -11.75 8.22 2.78
N LEU A 494 -10.89 9.13 3.23
CA LEU A 494 -10.82 9.48 4.67
C LEU A 494 -11.86 10.53 5.03
N PHE A 495 -12.07 11.50 4.14
CA PHE A 495 -13.08 12.52 4.31
C PHE A 495 -13.62 13.04 2.98
N ASP A 496 -14.89 13.42 2.98
CA ASP A 496 -15.59 13.99 1.82
C ASP A 496 -16.59 15.04 2.32
N ASP A 497 -16.82 16.09 1.54
CA ASP A 497 -17.78 17.15 1.85
C ASP A 497 -19.14 16.97 1.15
N THR A 498 -19.27 15.97 0.27
CA THR A 498 -20.46 15.81 -0.58
C THR A 498 -21.07 14.40 -0.49
N PRO A 499 -22.39 14.25 -0.22
CA PRO A 499 -23.44 15.28 -0.13
C PRO A 499 -23.49 16.04 1.20
N GLY A 500 -22.62 15.69 2.14
CA GLY A 500 -22.44 16.37 3.42
C GLY A 500 -21.12 15.92 4.02
N LEU A 501 -20.71 16.58 5.11
CA LEU A 501 -19.44 16.28 5.77
C LEU A 501 -19.42 14.84 6.30
N SER A 502 -18.41 14.08 5.89
CA SER A 502 -18.15 12.75 6.42
C SER A 502 -17.82 12.78 7.92
N PRO A 503 -17.97 11.66 8.65
CA PRO A 503 -17.52 11.57 10.04
C PRO A 503 -16.05 12.01 10.21
N TYR A 504 -15.78 12.81 11.25
CA TYR A 504 -14.45 13.36 11.56
C TYR A 504 -13.81 14.20 10.45
N PHE A 505 -14.60 14.76 9.52
CA PHE A 505 -14.12 15.60 8.43
C PHE A 505 -13.13 16.68 8.88
N HIS A 506 -13.46 17.43 9.94
CA HIS A 506 -12.59 18.50 10.44
C HIS A 506 -11.29 17.98 11.07
N VAL A 507 -11.21 16.71 11.46
CA VAL A 507 -9.96 16.13 11.96
C VAL A 507 -8.96 15.97 10.81
N TYR A 508 -9.39 15.34 9.71
CA TYR A 508 -8.53 15.05 8.57
C TYR A 508 -8.29 16.28 7.67
N ASN A 509 -9.29 17.16 7.52
CA ASN A 509 -9.18 18.36 6.70
C ASN A 509 -8.27 19.45 7.31
N ASN A 510 -7.98 19.41 8.62
CA ASN A 510 -7.27 20.48 9.33
C ASN A 510 -5.77 20.56 9.00
N ASN A 511 -5.19 19.58 8.30
CA ASN A 511 -3.79 19.63 7.87
C ASN A 511 -3.57 18.93 6.53
N ARG A 512 -4.11 19.54 5.47
CA ARG A 512 -3.99 19.07 4.08
C ARG A 512 -2.56 19.15 3.56
N SER A 513 -1.87 20.26 3.83
CA SER A 513 -0.48 20.48 3.40
C SER A 513 0.49 19.43 3.97
N LEU A 514 0.25 18.90 5.17
CA LEU A 514 1.08 17.80 5.69
C LEU A 514 1.02 16.55 4.82
N PHE A 515 -0.14 16.22 4.23
CA PHE A 515 -0.23 15.10 3.29
C PHE A 515 0.58 15.38 2.01
N GLU A 516 0.43 16.57 1.43
CA GLU A 516 1.17 16.98 0.22
C GLU A 516 2.69 16.91 0.46
N MET A 517 3.15 17.43 1.61
CA MET A 517 4.57 17.45 1.97
C MET A 517 5.15 16.05 2.26
N VAL A 518 4.47 15.25 3.08
CA VAL A 518 4.96 13.91 3.49
C VAL A 518 4.91 12.90 2.34
N LEU A 519 3.96 13.06 1.43
CA LEU A 519 3.78 12.14 0.30
C LEU A 519 4.60 12.53 -0.93
N GLY A 520 5.41 13.60 -0.87
CA GLY A 520 6.28 14.02 -1.98
C GLY A 520 7.10 12.87 -2.58
N ALA A 521 7.26 12.90 -3.91
CA ALA A 521 7.95 11.86 -4.67
C ALA A 521 9.47 12.03 -4.71
N SER A 522 10.14 10.96 -5.13
CA SER A 522 11.58 10.89 -5.42
C SER A 522 12.03 11.70 -6.64
N HIS A 523 11.09 12.33 -7.34
CA HIS A 523 11.30 13.08 -8.57
C HIS A 523 10.39 14.30 -8.64
N GLY A 524 10.74 15.23 -9.53
CA GLY A 524 9.98 16.45 -9.74
C GLY A 524 8.64 16.27 -10.46
N SER A 525 7.91 17.37 -10.66
CA SER A 525 6.58 17.37 -11.26
C SER A 525 6.62 16.96 -12.73
N ALA A 526 5.65 16.18 -13.22
CA ALA A 526 5.50 15.97 -14.66
C ALA A 526 5.34 17.32 -15.37
N ASP A 527 6.08 17.54 -16.45
CA ASP A 527 6.03 18.79 -17.21
C ASP A 527 5.39 18.60 -18.59
N GLY A 528 5.69 17.52 -19.31
CA GLY A 528 5.07 17.26 -20.62
C GLY A 528 5.50 15.95 -21.27
N TYR A 529 4.90 15.69 -22.43
CA TYR A 529 5.02 14.44 -23.18
C TYR A 529 5.54 14.75 -24.59
N PHE A 530 6.69 14.19 -24.97
CA PHE A 530 7.39 14.61 -26.20
C PHE A 530 7.90 13.41 -26.97
N THR A 531 7.85 13.43 -28.29
CA THR A 531 8.72 12.55 -29.08
C THR A 531 10.17 12.97 -28.90
N ARG A 532 11.11 12.08 -29.21
CA ARG A 532 12.54 12.40 -29.11
C ARG A 532 12.90 13.69 -29.86
N GLN A 533 12.43 13.82 -31.10
CA GLN A 533 12.68 15.00 -31.93
C GLN A 533 12.02 16.26 -31.36
N GLN A 534 10.83 16.14 -30.77
CA GLN A 534 10.16 17.27 -30.13
C GLN A 534 10.96 17.75 -28.91
N TYR A 535 11.44 16.82 -28.08
CA TYR A 535 12.20 17.15 -26.87
C TYR A 535 13.54 17.82 -27.19
N GLU A 536 14.27 17.32 -28.20
CA GLU A 536 15.56 17.90 -28.64
C GLU A 536 15.45 19.33 -29.20
N ARG A 537 14.24 19.75 -29.63
CA ARG A 537 13.96 21.10 -30.14
C ARG A 537 13.49 22.08 -29.07
N LEU A 538 13.23 21.62 -27.84
CA LEU A 538 12.76 22.51 -26.78
C LEU A 538 13.86 23.49 -26.35
N PRO A 539 13.51 24.74 -26.00
CA PRO A 539 14.43 25.66 -25.34
C PRO A 539 14.98 25.09 -24.02
N GLY A 540 16.23 25.45 -23.70
CA GLY A 540 16.93 24.98 -22.49
C GLY A 540 16.59 25.73 -21.20
N ASP A 541 15.64 26.67 -21.22
CA ASP A 541 15.27 27.55 -20.10
C ASP A 541 14.32 26.92 -19.08
N HIS A 542 13.79 25.72 -19.37
CA HIS A 542 12.71 25.11 -18.58
C HIS A 542 13.16 23.97 -17.66
N GLN A 543 14.47 23.76 -17.45
CA GLN A 543 15.07 22.75 -16.53
C GLN A 543 14.41 21.35 -16.56
N ARG A 544 13.96 20.90 -17.73
CA ARG A 544 13.26 19.62 -17.90
C ARG A 544 14.26 18.47 -17.98
N THR A 545 13.91 17.33 -17.39
CA THR A 545 14.65 16.08 -17.52
C THR A 545 13.74 14.96 -18.00
N VAL A 546 14.23 14.08 -18.87
CA VAL A 546 13.47 12.88 -19.29
C VAL A 546 13.50 11.87 -18.15
N ARG A 547 12.34 11.57 -17.57
CA ARG A 547 12.18 10.61 -16.47
C ARG A 547 11.91 9.20 -16.97
N GLU A 548 11.09 9.08 -18.01
CA GLU A 548 10.67 7.81 -18.59
C GLU A 548 10.79 7.88 -20.12
N ARG A 549 11.19 6.76 -20.74
CA ARG A 549 11.25 6.59 -22.20
C ARG A 549 10.43 5.38 -22.58
N ILE A 550 9.46 5.58 -23.46
CA ILE A 550 8.53 4.55 -23.91
C ILE A 550 8.80 4.29 -25.38
N ARG A 551 9.30 3.08 -25.67
CA ARG A 551 9.66 2.68 -27.03
C ARG A 551 8.43 2.19 -27.78
N SER A 552 8.14 2.80 -28.94
CA SER A 552 7.23 2.23 -29.93
C SER A 552 8.04 1.66 -31.11
N ARG A 553 7.37 1.00 -32.07
CA ARG A 553 8.01 0.46 -33.27
C ARG A 553 8.62 1.53 -34.19
N GLU A 554 8.13 2.76 -34.12
CA GLU A 554 8.46 3.83 -35.08
C GLU A 554 9.14 5.05 -34.41
N ASP A 555 8.94 5.27 -33.10
CA ASP A 555 9.46 6.44 -32.39
C ASP A 555 9.55 6.23 -30.86
N GLU A 556 10.33 7.07 -30.18
CA GLU A 556 10.48 7.07 -28.73
C GLU A 556 9.70 8.23 -28.10
N LEU A 557 8.85 7.93 -27.12
CA LEU A 557 8.13 8.92 -26.32
C LEU A 557 8.89 9.19 -25.01
N CYS A 558 9.29 10.44 -24.82
CA CYS A 558 9.95 10.98 -23.64
C CYS A 558 8.91 11.62 -22.70
N ILE A 559 8.82 11.12 -21.47
CA ILE A 559 8.01 11.72 -20.41
C ILE A 559 8.92 12.59 -19.55
N ALA A 560 8.72 13.91 -19.62
CA ALA A 560 9.59 14.88 -18.99
C ALA A 560 9.04 15.36 -17.64
N THR A 561 9.94 15.58 -16.69
CA THR A 561 9.68 16.18 -15.38
C THR A 561 10.47 17.47 -15.21
N LEU A 562 9.92 18.42 -14.45
CA LEU A 562 10.65 19.56 -13.92
C LEU A 562 11.26 19.14 -12.58
N ASP A 563 12.57 18.93 -12.56
CA ASP A 563 13.29 18.33 -11.43
C ASP A 563 14.28 19.34 -10.84
N LEU A 564 13.89 19.92 -9.69
CA LEU A 564 14.68 20.92 -9.00
C LEU A 564 15.65 20.24 -8.02
N PRO A 565 16.97 20.56 -8.05
CA PRO A 565 17.96 19.98 -7.13
C PRO A 565 17.58 20.08 -5.65
N GLU A 566 16.93 21.18 -5.26
CA GLU A 566 16.48 21.47 -3.91
C GLU A 566 15.36 20.53 -3.45
N GLU A 567 14.34 20.29 -4.30
CA GLU A 567 13.28 19.31 -4.03
C GLU A 567 13.87 17.91 -3.86
N ARG A 568 14.84 17.54 -4.69
CA ARG A 568 15.52 16.25 -4.62
C ARG A 568 16.34 16.09 -3.33
N GLU A 569 16.98 17.15 -2.85
CA GLU A 569 17.71 17.13 -1.59
C GLU A 569 16.74 17.06 -0.40
N LEU A 570 15.63 17.80 -0.45
CA LEU A 570 14.56 17.75 0.54
C LEU A 570 14.00 16.34 0.68
N TYR A 571 13.71 15.70 -0.46
CA TYR A 571 13.24 14.32 -0.49
C TYR A 571 14.23 13.38 0.19
N ARG A 572 15.49 13.36 -0.25
CA ARG A 572 16.51 12.44 0.27
C ARG A 572 16.80 12.62 1.76
N ARG A 573 16.85 13.87 2.25
CA ARG A 573 17.20 14.15 3.65
C ARG A 573 16.04 14.00 4.63
N VAL A 574 14.82 14.30 4.19
CA VAL A 574 13.69 14.47 5.12
C VAL A 574 12.54 13.54 4.78
N ILE A 575 12.06 13.54 3.54
CA ILE A 575 10.84 12.81 3.16
C ILE A 575 11.07 11.31 3.07
N GLN A 576 12.16 10.87 2.44
CA GLN A 576 12.46 9.45 2.25
C GLN A 576 12.62 8.70 3.59
N PRO A 577 13.44 9.16 4.56
CA PRO A 577 13.53 8.47 5.85
C PRO A 577 12.18 8.38 6.58
N LEU A 578 11.38 9.46 6.52
CA LEU A 578 10.04 9.48 7.11
C LEU A 578 9.12 8.45 6.44
N GLN A 579 9.11 8.39 5.10
CA GLN A 579 8.34 7.40 4.34
C GLN A 579 8.79 5.96 4.64
N GLU A 580 10.08 5.69 4.82
CA GLU A 580 10.58 4.36 5.21
C GLU A 580 10.06 3.92 6.59
N GLU A 581 10.07 4.82 7.59
CA GLU A 581 9.51 4.54 8.90
C GLU A 581 7.99 4.29 8.84
N MET A 582 7.26 5.13 8.10
CA MET A 582 5.82 4.96 7.88
C MET A 582 5.51 3.64 7.16
N PHE A 583 6.32 3.26 6.17
CA PHE A 583 6.17 2.00 5.45
C PHE A 583 6.36 0.80 6.37
N ALA A 584 7.42 0.78 7.19
CA ALA A 584 7.66 -0.29 8.15
C ALA A 584 6.51 -0.41 9.17
N ALA A 585 6.01 0.73 9.66
CA ALA A 585 4.85 0.77 10.54
C ALA A 585 3.56 0.30 9.85
N ALA A 586 3.34 0.62 8.58
CA ALA A 586 2.19 0.11 7.81
C ALA A 586 2.24 -1.41 7.61
N VAL A 587 3.42 -1.99 7.36
CA VAL A 587 3.62 -3.45 7.31
C VAL A 587 3.28 -4.10 8.65
N ALA A 588 3.68 -3.48 9.77
CA ALA A 588 3.33 -3.97 11.09
C ALA A 588 1.81 -3.92 11.34
N LEU A 589 1.11 -2.88 10.83
CA LEU A 589 -0.34 -2.78 10.89
C LEU A 589 -1.04 -3.84 10.03
N ASN A 590 -0.53 -4.18 8.84
CA ASN A 590 -1.06 -5.29 8.03
C ASN A 590 -1.01 -6.61 8.80
N ARG A 591 0.12 -6.90 9.46
CA ARG A 591 0.26 -8.09 10.32
C ARG A 591 -0.68 -8.03 11.52
N ALA A 592 -0.82 -6.87 12.15
CA ALA A 592 -1.75 -6.68 13.27
C ALA A 592 -3.20 -6.93 12.85
N TYR A 593 -3.60 -6.49 11.66
CA TYR A 593 -4.92 -6.71 11.09
C TYR A 593 -5.24 -8.20 10.94
N LEU A 594 -4.32 -8.98 10.35
CA LEU A 594 -4.46 -10.44 10.24
C LEU A 594 -4.54 -11.11 11.62
N ARG A 595 -3.65 -10.71 12.54
CA ARG A 595 -3.64 -11.18 13.95
C ARG A 595 -4.84 -10.71 14.78
N CYS A 596 -5.67 -9.81 14.25
CA CYS A 596 -6.93 -9.37 14.85
C CYS A 596 -8.15 -10.02 14.18
N GLY A 597 -7.97 -11.11 13.42
CA GLY A 597 -9.11 -11.75 12.76
C GLY A 597 -9.60 -10.96 11.55
N CYS A 598 -8.72 -10.26 10.84
CA CYS A 598 -9.08 -9.32 9.77
C CYS A 598 -10.05 -8.22 10.27
N THR A 599 -9.85 -7.76 11.51
CA THR A 599 -10.64 -6.71 12.14
C THR A 599 -9.75 -5.52 12.47
N ALA A 600 -10.21 -4.32 12.12
CA ALA A 600 -9.54 -3.06 12.44
C ALA A 600 -10.31 -2.30 13.54
N PRO A 601 -9.67 -1.34 14.22
CA PRO A 601 -10.38 -0.40 15.10
C PRO A 601 -11.47 0.37 14.34
N GLY A 602 -12.48 0.87 15.05
CA GLY A 602 -13.52 1.71 14.45
C GLY A 602 -12.98 3.06 13.94
N PRO A 603 -13.72 3.78 13.06
CA PRO A 603 -13.29 5.06 12.48
C PRO A 603 -12.87 6.11 13.52
N GLU A 604 -13.56 6.18 14.66
CA GLU A 604 -13.22 7.09 15.76
C GLU A 604 -11.80 6.88 16.28
N TRP A 605 -11.35 5.63 16.38
CA TRP A 605 -10.03 5.31 16.90
C TRP A 605 -8.93 5.87 15.99
N PHE A 606 -9.08 5.70 14.67
CA PHE A 606 -8.17 6.26 13.67
C PHE A 606 -8.18 7.78 13.69
N ALA A 607 -9.37 8.38 13.76
CA ALA A 607 -9.52 9.83 13.88
C ALA A 607 -8.84 10.37 15.14
N ARG A 608 -8.92 9.66 16.28
CA ARG A 608 -8.22 10.06 17.52
C ARG A 608 -6.70 9.99 17.38
N GLN A 609 -6.15 9.00 16.66
CA GLN A 609 -4.71 8.96 16.39
C GLN A 609 -4.28 10.17 15.53
N HIS A 610 -5.02 10.47 14.46
CA HIS A 610 -4.75 11.63 13.61
C HIS A 610 -4.90 12.95 14.37
N ALA A 611 -5.95 13.09 15.17
CA ALA A 611 -6.25 14.27 15.97
C ALA A 611 -5.12 14.64 16.94
N ARG A 612 -4.31 13.67 17.39
CA ARG A 612 -3.15 13.96 18.23
C ARG A 612 -2.13 14.83 17.50
N MET A 613 -1.83 14.52 16.23
CA MET A 613 -0.95 15.34 15.39
C MET A 613 -1.51 16.73 15.19
N VAL A 614 -2.77 16.83 14.78
CA VAL A 614 -3.30 18.09 14.27
C VAL A 614 -3.82 19.03 15.37
N PHE A 615 -4.36 18.51 16.47
CA PHE A 615 -4.93 19.32 17.56
C PHE A 615 -4.02 19.40 18.80
N LYS A 616 -3.06 18.48 18.95
CA LYS A 616 -2.13 18.48 20.09
C LYS A 616 -0.69 18.22 19.62
N PRO A 617 -0.16 19.00 18.67
CA PRO A 617 1.20 18.81 18.21
C PRO A 617 2.22 19.08 19.31
N ARG A 618 3.32 18.33 19.24
CA ARG A 618 4.53 18.61 20.02
C ARG A 618 5.26 19.80 19.41
N ARG A 619 6.10 20.46 20.20
CA ARG A 619 6.90 21.60 19.71
C ARG A 619 7.79 21.20 18.54
N GLU A 620 8.45 20.05 18.65
CA GLU A 620 9.30 19.47 17.61
C GLU A 620 8.58 19.28 16.26
N GLU A 621 7.29 18.93 16.29
CA GLU A 621 6.48 18.72 15.08
C GLU A 621 6.12 20.04 14.41
N VAL A 622 5.82 21.07 15.22
CA VAL A 622 5.61 22.42 14.69
C VAL A 622 6.91 22.97 14.10
N ASP A 623 8.04 22.78 14.79
CA ASP A 623 9.37 23.19 14.31
C ASP A 623 9.76 22.43 13.02
N PHE A 624 9.43 21.13 12.94
CA PHE A 624 9.67 20.31 11.75
C PHE A 624 8.82 20.78 10.57
N PHE A 625 7.51 20.99 10.78
CA PHE A 625 6.61 21.45 9.73
C PHE A 625 7.02 22.81 9.19
N GLU A 626 7.36 23.76 10.07
CA GLU A 626 7.83 25.10 9.69
C GLU A 626 9.08 25.02 8.80
N ARG A 627 10.08 24.22 9.19
CA ARG A 627 11.28 24.00 8.36
C ARG A 627 10.95 23.39 7.02
N LEU A 628 10.10 22.36 6.99
CA LEU A 628 9.71 21.68 5.75
C LEU A 628 8.95 22.62 4.82
N TYR A 629 8.04 23.44 5.35
CA TYR A 629 7.29 24.42 4.60
C TYR A 629 8.20 25.51 4.03
N HIS A 630 9.20 25.98 4.80
CA HIS A 630 10.21 26.89 4.27
C HIS A 630 11.00 26.25 3.13
N LEU A 631 11.43 24.99 3.28
CA LEU A 631 12.17 24.22 2.27
C LEU A 631 11.40 23.99 0.97
N GLU A 632 10.07 23.84 1.03
CA GLU A 632 9.22 23.68 -0.16
C GLU A 632 9.03 25.01 -0.92
N ASN A 633 9.10 26.15 -0.24
CA ASN A 633 8.85 27.47 -0.83
C ASN A 633 10.06 28.13 -1.52
N PHE A 634 11.19 27.43 -1.71
CA PHE A 634 12.42 27.96 -2.31
C PHE A 634 12.34 28.13 -3.86
N GLY A 635 11.28 28.74 -4.40
CA GLY A 635 11.29 29.23 -5.79
C GLY A 635 9.97 29.21 -6.55
N ILE A 636 9.15 30.25 -6.36
CA ILE A 636 7.95 30.61 -7.14
C ILE A 636 6.64 29.96 -6.62
N PHE A 637 6.05 30.59 -5.61
CA PHE A 637 4.66 31.07 -5.62
C PHE A 637 4.61 32.23 -4.61
N GLU A 638 4.28 33.45 -5.06
CA GLU A 638 3.96 34.54 -4.15
C GLU A 638 2.78 34.10 -3.26
N TYR A 639 2.99 33.88 -1.96
CA TYR A 639 2.41 34.70 -0.89
C TYR A 639 2.72 34.18 0.53
N THR A 640 2.95 35.17 1.41
CA THR A 640 3.03 35.16 2.88
C THR A 640 4.26 34.47 3.48
N ASP A 641 5.33 35.26 3.47
CA ASP A 641 6.48 35.16 4.35
C ASP A 641 6.00 35.13 5.83
N PHE A 642 5.72 33.94 6.37
CA PHE A 642 5.55 33.73 7.81
C PHE A 642 6.94 33.82 8.46
N ARG A 643 7.58 34.99 8.41
CA ARG A 643 8.83 35.20 9.14
C ARG A 643 8.56 34.98 10.62
N THR A 644 9.44 34.16 11.19
CA THR A 644 9.58 33.78 12.57
C THR A 644 9.41 34.95 13.55
N ASP A 645 8.88 34.63 14.74
CA ASP A 645 8.51 35.47 15.91
C ASP A 645 9.59 36.46 16.44
N HIS A 646 10.71 36.61 15.75
CA HIS A 646 11.81 37.51 16.08
C HIS A 646 11.45 38.98 15.74
N GLY A 647 10.53 39.57 16.52
CA GLY A 647 10.28 41.02 16.47
C GLY A 647 8.91 41.52 16.94
N LEU A 648 7.97 40.62 17.27
CA LEU A 648 6.62 41.05 17.66
C LEU A 648 6.57 41.59 19.09
N SER A 649 6.18 42.86 19.25
CA SER A 649 5.96 43.47 20.57
C SER A 649 4.79 42.84 21.34
N LYS A 650 4.79 42.95 22.67
CA LYS A 650 3.67 42.49 23.51
C LYS A 650 2.32 43.09 23.09
N LYS A 651 2.32 44.36 22.65
CA LYS A 651 1.12 45.06 22.16
C LYS A 651 0.60 44.44 20.86
N GLN A 652 1.51 44.08 19.94
CA GLN A 652 1.15 43.43 18.69
C GLN A 652 0.59 42.02 18.92
N ARG A 653 1.20 41.23 19.82
CA ARG A 653 0.67 39.91 20.20
C ARG A 653 -0.75 40.02 20.80
N LEU A 654 -1.00 41.01 21.66
CA LEU A 654 -2.35 41.23 22.22
C LEU A 654 -3.36 41.63 21.14
N LYS A 655 -2.96 42.46 20.17
CA LYS A 655 -3.81 42.82 19.01
C LYS A 655 -4.13 41.59 18.17
N ASN A 656 -3.13 40.77 17.84
CA ASN A 656 -3.30 39.53 17.11
C ASN A 656 -4.25 38.57 17.85
N LEU A 657 -4.11 38.44 19.18
CA LEU A 657 -5.00 37.60 19.98
C LEU A 657 -6.45 38.08 19.93
N LYS A 658 -6.68 39.40 20.04
CA LYS A 658 -8.03 39.97 19.89
C LYS A 658 -8.61 39.70 18.51
N ASN A 659 -7.79 39.76 17.46
CA ASN A 659 -8.23 39.45 16.10
C ASN A 659 -8.63 37.98 15.95
N ILE A 660 -7.81 37.03 16.42
CA ILE A 660 -8.14 35.60 16.40
C ILE A 660 -9.41 35.28 17.19
N LEU A 661 -9.65 35.98 18.31
CA LEU A 661 -10.87 35.78 19.11
C LEU A 661 -12.12 36.32 18.42
N LYS A 662 -11.99 37.37 17.60
CA LYS A 662 -13.09 37.97 16.82
C LYS A 662 -13.39 37.20 15.54
N ASP A 663 -12.34 36.80 14.82
CA ASP A 663 -12.40 36.09 13.55
C ASP A 663 -11.63 34.77 13.68
N LYS A 664 -12.39 33.72 13.97
CA LYS A 664 -11.84 32.36 14.12
C LYS A 664 -11.69 31.64 12.78
N GLU A 665 -12.30 32.16 11.71
CA GLU A 665 -12.29 31.53 10.39
C GLU A 665 -10.90 31.52 9.77
N ILE A 666 -10.05 32.46 10.18
CA ILE A 666 -8.62 32.48 9.79
C ILE A 666 -7.89 31.17 10.16
N LEU A 667 -8.32 30.48 11.23
CA LEU A 667 -7.80 29.18 11.65
C LEU A 667 -8.46 28.00 10.92
N GLU A 668 -9.33 28.25 9.95
CA GLU A 668 -9.94 27.25 9.06
C GLU A 668 -9.52 27.46 7.59
N SER A 669 -8.49 28.29 7.35
CA SER A 669 -7.97 28.67 6.01
C SER A 669 -7.29 27.55 5.23
N GLY A 670 -7.21 26.34 5.78
CA GLY A 670 -6.53 25.18 5.19
C GLY A 670 -5.05 25.07 5.54
N ILE A 671 -4.43 26.15 6.04
CA ILE A 671 -3.10 26.12 6.66
C ILE A 671 -3.23 25.63 8.10
N TRP A 672 -2.28 24.80 8.53
CA TRP A 672 -2.32 24.18 9.85
C TRP A 672 -2.31 25.25 10.97
N PRO A 673 -3.34 25.32 11.84
CA PRO A 673 -3.51 26.42 12.81
C PRO A 673 -2.31 26.70 13.73
N PRO A 674 -1.54 25.70 14.22
CA PRO A 674 -0.34 25.94 15.01
C PRO A 674 0.71 26.83 14.31
N ILE A 675 0.84 26.74 12.99
CA ILE A 675 1.78 27.56 12.20
C ILE A 675 1.27 28.99 12.11
N ILE A 676 -0.02 29.18 11.85
CA ILE A 676 -0.66 30.51 11.85
C ILE A 676 -0.47 31.19 13.21
N LEU A 677 -0.75 30.46 14.30
CA LEU A 677 -0.61 30.98 15.66
C LEU A 677 0.84 31.32 16.00
N ARG A 678 1.81 30.52 15.54
CA ARG A 678 3.24 30.82 15.71
C ARG A 678 3.65 32.10 14.98
N GLY A 679 3.27 32.26 13.71
CA GLY A 679 3.52 33.48 12.94
C GLY A 679 2.90 34.74 13.55
N LEU A 680 1.84 34.59 14.34
CA LEU A 680 1.20 35.69 15.07
C LEU A 680 1.79 35.95 16.48
N GLY A 681 2.80 35.18 16.92
CA GLY A 681 3.38 35.25 18.26
C GLY A 681 2.47 34.69 19.36
N LEU A 682 1.58 33.77 19.01
CA LEU A 682 0.53 33.19 19.86
C LEU A 682 0.66 31.66 20.02
N ASP A 683 1.88 31.11 19.96
CA ASP A 683 2.13 29.65 20.03
C ASP A 683 1.47 29.01 21.27
N PHE A 684 1.43 29.69 22.42
CA PHE A 684 0.76 29.19 23.62
C PHE A 684 -0.75 28.89 23.42
N TYR A 685 -1.42 29.63 22.53
CA TYR A 685 -2.86 29.50 22.28
C TYR A 685 -3.22 28.19 21.57
N ARG A 686 -2.24 27.56 20.88
CA ARG A 686 -2.44 26.27 20.18
C ARG A 686 -2.97 25.18 21.12
N HIS A 687 -2.57 25.20 22.39
CA HIS A 687 -3.02 24.22 23.38
C HIS A 687 -4.49 24.42 23.76
N PHE A 688 -4.96 25.67 23.82
CA PHE A 688 -6.36 25.98 24.09
C PHE A 688 -7.24 25.69 22.88
N ASP A 689 -6.86 26.18 21.70
CA ASP A 689 -7.59 25.97 20.45
C ASP A 689 -7.68 24.47 20.12
N GLY A 690 -6.57 23.77 20.20
CA GLY A 690 -6.48 22.33 20.00
C GLY A 690 -7.37 21.51 20.95
N ARG A 691 -7.38 21.83 22.26
CA ARG A 691 -8.30 21.21 23.22
C ARG A 691 -9.75 21.48 22.89
N ARG A 692 -10.08 22.71 22.45
CA ARG A 692 -11.44 23.08 22.04
C ARG A 692 -11.90 22.29 20.82
N ARG A 693 -11.07 22.22 19.76
CA ARG A 693 -11.33 21.44 18.55
C ARG A 693 -11.50 19.96 18.88
N TYR A 694 -10.58 19.38 19.66
CA TYR A 694 -10.68 17.99 20.09
C TYR A 694 -11.99 17.68 20.83
N LYS A 695 -12.42 18.56 21.75
CA LYS A 695 -13.72 18.40 22.44
C LYS A 695 -14.92 18.60 21.53
N ARG A 696 -14.80 19.33 20.42
CA ARG A 696 -15.88 19.52 19.45
C ARG A 696 -16.10 18.24 18.63
N GLU A 697 -15.02 17.60 18.19
CA GLU A 697 -15.09 16.44 17.28
C GLU A 697 -15.38 15.10 17.98
N PHE A 698 -15.03 14.96 19.26
CA PHE A 698 -15.08 13.66 19.98
C PHE A 698 -15.96 13.69 21.23
N LYS A 699 -17.05 14.46 21.17
CA LYS A 699 -17.93 14.75 22.30
C LYS A 699 -18.93 13.64 22.57
#